data_AF-D6WK27-F1
#
_entry.id   AF-D6WK27-F1
#
_cell.length_a   1.000
_cell.length_b   1.000
_cell.length_c   1.000
_cell.angle_alpha   90.00
_cell.angle_beta   90.00
_cell.angle_gamma   90.00
#
_symmetry.space_group_name_H-M   'P 1'
#
loop_
_entity.id
_entity.type
_entity.pdbx_description
1 polymer ?
#
loop_
_entity_poly.entity_id
_entity_poly.type
_entity_poly.pdbx_seq_one_letter_code
_entity_poly.pdbx_strand_id
1 'polypeptide(L)'
;MEESSLFSLEDCDKIVRKYLKSDNIQTVGFTVLSLKNQNYTLKITVVDESREKTLKFFVKSTQCLPKVNKILFEDFKKTLPDFDAKITPKLYYDKSDLLLFEDLTSQGFKSHKSGSFDLKHLRIVVKTLAKLHAASLAFEEIKSARLDEENKLNRASLDLKNPEVTKLLASLLDEEKLSSVITDLEERQLSPNFRRVLSHNNLTTKNIMFKYRDNVPVEFCDFLQVIFFNTDQDFRQYYFESLISFYHGCLKEQFEHYLLNIDKVLPFEDLRLETHYYLSLIKLEAALKNPTPTTLEELREILNCPILSREDCYTIIRNKIGSSDYKFEFFQLTPLDTVNGFLGNYHKLKLKISGETINCFIKCMPKSKVSKDILQETGCFSKEIFIYEILIPQMLKLGIATINECLPTCYFQRSDDLMVFDDLSFNYRTLKAQVPFDFPLLELAIKKLAKFHASMFVFEEKMLFRLDEKYGDYLEDIFFWKEKTHAGAVLMQTGLRSITDILDLFPEEKSETNVKNFEKCWPKLQELFYTVTKPSSCYRNVLNHGDLWTNNIMVRFDGTKPIDCQFIDYQCTRYCPPAHDYLSVVHLTTDKANRRKHEEEIRSIYYTELGKVLEAYNYDVRKILPFEEFCQTIDYIKPQMVLQTMIYSCFCISTPEEIASFLTNEETSTRTFFHDRKDYLAEMYKKSESFRIRLRECVLDLYELCSSMVPLN
;
A
#
# COMPACT_ATOMS: atom_id res chain seq x y z
N MET A 1 -17.81 1.36 -52.70
CA MET A 1 -19.29 1.43 -52.65
C MET A 1 -19.68 2.81 -53.14
N GLU A 2 -20.57 2.92 -54.12
CA GLU A 2 -21.17 4.22 -54.46
C GLU A 2 -21.89 4.77 -53.22
N GLU A 3 -21.74 6.07 -52.93
CA GLU A 3 -22.27 6.72 -51.72
C GLU A 3 -23.79 6.55 -51.55
N SER A 4 -24.51 6.26 -52.64
CA SER A 4 -25.96 5.97 -52.69
C SER A 4 -26.35 4.54 -52.23
N SER A 5 -25.39 3.63 -52.04
CA SER A 5 -25.64 2.22 -51.68
C SER A 5 -25.64 1.92 -50.17
N LEU A 6 -25.32 2.92 -49.33
CA LEU A 6 -25.18 2.75 -47.88
C LEU A 6 -26.52 2.75 -47.13
N PHE A 7 -27.52 3.46 -47.64
CA PHE A 7 -28.84 3.59 -47.04
C PHE A 7 -29.92 3.48 -48.11
N SER A 8 -31.06 2.89 -47.77
CA SER A 8 -32.27 2.95 -48.58
C SER A 8 -33.26 4.00 -48.03
N LEU A 9 -34.27 4.36 -48.83
CA LEU A 9 -35.39 5.19 -48.37
C LEU A 9 -36.13 4.55 -47.18
N GLU A 10 -36.28 3.22 -47.18
CA GLU A 10 -36.89 2.48 -46.06
C GLU A 10 -36.05 2.58 -44.77
N ASP A 11 -34.72 2.52 -44.91
CA ASP A 11 -33.81 2.71 -43.78
C ASP A 11 -33.95 4.14 -43.21
N CYS A 12 -34.05 5.14 -44.09
CA CYS A 12 -34.28 6.53 -43.70
C CYS A 12 -35.62 6.74 -42.99
N ASP A 13 -36.70 6.12 -43.46
CA ASP A 13 -38.01 6.17 -42.79
C ASP A 13 -37.94 5.57 -41.37
N LYS A 14 -37.26 4.44 -41.20
CA LYS A 14 -37.04 3.84 -39.86
C LYS A 14 -36.25 4.77 -38.93
N ILE A 15 -35.19 5.39 -39.45
CA ILE A 15 -34.38 6.38 -38.71
C ILE A 15 -35.25 7.57 -38.28
N VAL A 16 -36.03 8.14 -39.20
CA VAL A 16 -36.89 9.31 -38.96
C VAL A 16 -37.96 9.00 -37.91
N ARG A 17 -38.65 7.86 -38.02
CA ARG A 17 -39.66 7.45 -37.03
C ARG A 17 -39.06 7.29 -35.65
N LYS A 18 -37.87 6.67 -35.53
CA LYS A 18 -37.18 6.52 -34.25
C LYS A 18 -36.66 7.86 -33.70
N TYR A 19 -36.22 8.76 -34.58
CA TYR A 19 -35.70 10.09 -34.20
C TYR A 19 -36.80 11.03 -33.72
N LEU A 20 -37.90 11.14 -34.48
CA LEU A 20 -39.00 12.06 -34.21
C LEU A 20 -40.11 11.46 -33.35
N LYS A 21 -40.11 10.14 -33.12
CA LYS A 21 -41.17 9.40 -32.43
C LYS A 21 -42.56 9.68 -33.01
N SER A 22 -42.65 9.78 -34.33
CA SER A 22 -43.87 10.10 -35.07
C SER A 22 -43.96 9.26 -36.34
N ASP A 23 -45.14 8.72 -36.61
CA ASP A 23 -45.45 7.94 -37.81
C ASP A 23 -46.02 8.80 -38.95
N ASN A 24 -46.34 10.07 -38.70
CA ASN A 24 -47.02 10.96 -39.63
C ASN A 24 -46.07 11.77 -40.54
N ILE A 25 -44.80 11.38 -40.63
CA ILE A 25 -43.75 12.16 -41.30
C ILE A 25 -43.20 11.37 -42.48
N GLN A 26 -43.15 12.00 -43.65
CA GLN A 26 -42.72 11.37 -44.90
C GLN A 26 -41.28 11.75 -45.23
N THR A 27 -40.41 10.76 -45.44
CA THR A 27 -39.08 10.99 -46.03
C THR A 27 -39.22 11.24 -47.53
N VAL A 28 -38.68 12.35 -48.00
CA VAL A 28 -38.72 12.76 -49.43
C VAL A 28 -37.38 12.58 -50.13
N GLY A 29 -36.28 12.45 -49.39
CA GLY A 29 -34.96 12.17 -49.97
C GLY A 29 -33.87 12.12 -48.92
N PHE A 30 -32.68 11.69 -49.32
CA PHE A 30 -31.49 11.71 -48.46
C PHE A 30 -30.22 11.95 -49.28
N THR A 31 -29.18 12.44 -48.61
CA THR A 31 -27.82 12.59 -49.18
C THR A 31 -26.79 12.09 -48.19
N VAL A 32 -25.78 11.37 -48.68
CA VAL A 32 -24.64 10.89 -47.90
C VAL A 32 -23.41 11.69 -48.31
N LEU A 33 -22.69 12.27 -47.35
CA LEU A 33 -21.45 13.01 -47.57
C LEU A 33 -20.30 12.26 -46.92
N SER A 34 -19.30 11.85 -47.70
CA SER A 34 -18.10 11.21 -47.18
C SER A 34 -17.20 12.18 -46.40
N LEU A 35 -16.66 11.69 -45.28
CA LEU A 35 -15.65 12.32 -44.45
C LEU A 35 -14.39 11.43 -44.41
N LYS A 36 -13.29 11.92 -43.83
CA LYS A 36 -12.07 11.12 -43.66
C LYS A 36 -12.31 9.89 -42.77
N ASN A 37 -11.57 8.82 -43.03
CA ASN A 37 -11.54 7.57 -42.25
C ASN A 37 -12.89 6.82 -42.16
N GLN A 38 -13.60 6.68 -43.29
CA GLN A 38 -14.88 5.94 -43.37
C GLN A 38 -15.99 6.48 -42.44
N ASN A 39 -15.96 7.78 -42.16
CA ASN A 39 -17.05 8.49 -41.52
C ASN A 39 -17.90 9.18 -42.59
N TYR A 40 -19.20 9.33 -42.36
CA TYR A 40 -20.10 10.01 -43.29
C TYR A 40 -21.06 10.93 -42.52
N THR A 41 -21.64 11.91 -43.22
CA THR A 41 -22.81 12.65 -42.74
C THR A 41 -24.01 12.22 -43.58
N LEU A 42 -25.03 11.64 -42.95
CA LEU A 42 -26.31 11.39 -43.60
C LEU A 42 -27.22 12.60 -43.36
N LYS A 43 -27.76 13.17 -44.43
CA LYS A 43 -28.81 14.18 -44.36
C LYS A 43 -30.10 13.57 -44.89
N ILE A 44 -31.14 13.54 -44.08
CA ILE A 44 -32.46 13.04 -44.47
C ILE A 44 -33.41 14.24 -44.58
N THR A 45 -34.06 14.39 -45.72
CA THR A 45 -35.08 15.42 -45.96
C THR A 45 -36.46 14.81 -45.69
N VAL A 46 -37.22 15.46 -44.82
CA VAL A 46 -38.57 15.05 -44.42
C VAL A 46 -39.57 16.19 -44.64
N VAL A 47 -40.82 15.84 -44.91
CA VAL A 47 -41.94 16.79 -44.94
C VAL A 47 -42.79 16.60 -43.68
N ASP A 48 -42.93 17.67 -42.92
CA ASP A 48 -43.67 17.73 -41.66
C ASP A 48 -44.60 18.96 -41.71
N GLU A 49 -45.92 18.73 -41.65
CA GLU A 49 -46.95 19.79 -41.73
C GLU A 49 -46.74 20.80 -42.89
N SER A 50 -46.44 20.28 -44.09
CA SER A 50 -46.16 21.08 -45.31
C SER A 50 -44.87 21.92 -45.27
N ARG A 51 -43.93 21.65 -44.35
CA ARG A 51 -42.59 22.24 -44.32
C ARG A 51 -41.51 21.17 -44.50
N GLU A 52 -40.57 21.46 -45.39
CA GLU A 52 -39.40 20.62 -45.62
C GLU A 52 -38.34 20.89 -44.54
N LYS A 53 -37.85 19.83 -43.88
CA LYS A 53 -36.78 19.88 -42.87
C LYS A 53 -35.69 18.89 -43.23
N THR A 54 -34.43 19.28 -43.05
CA THR A 54 -33.29 18.38 -43.22
C THR A 54 -32.72 17.98 -41.85
N LEU A 55 -32.81 16.69 -41.53
CA LEU A 55 -32.18 16.08 -40.36
C LEU A 55 -30.75 15.67 -40.69
N LYS A 56 -29.82 15.89 -39.78
CA LYS A 56 -28.41 15.51 -39.95
C LYS A 56 -28.01 14.45 -38.94
N PHE A 57 -27.31 13.44 -39.42
CA PHE A 57 -26.83 12.33 -38.64
C PHE A 57 -25.36 12.05 -38.97
N PHE A 58 -24.63 11.61 -37.95
CA PHE A 58 -23.25 11.16 -38.11
C PHE A 58 -23.24 9.65 -38.32
N VAL A 59 -22.56 9.19 -39.36
CA VAL A 59 -22.48 7.77 -39.71
C VAL A 59 -21.04 7.32 -39.56
N LYS A 60 -20.84 6.20 -38.88
CA LYS A 60 -19.55 5.56 -38.68
C LYS A 60 -19.60 4.12 -39.17
N SER A 61 -18.64 3.76 -40.02
CA SER A 61 -18.41 2.37 -40.42
C SER A 61 -17.52 1.67 -39.38
N THR A 62 -17.99 0.60 -38.74
CA THR A 62 -17.29 -0.15 -37.68
C THR A 62 -17.93 -1.50 -37.37
N GLN A 63 -17.09 -2.50 -37.08
CA GLN A 63 -17.51 -3.87 -36.73
C GLN A 63 -17.77 -4.10 -35.23
N CYS A 64 -17.35 -3.20 -34.34
CA CYS A 64 -17.26 -3.50 -32.89
C CYS A 64 -18.26 -2.77 -31.98
N LEU A 65 -18.84 -1.64 -32.41
CA LEU A 65 -19.70 -0.79 -31.58
C LEU A 65 -21.15 -1.28 -31.27
N PRO A 66 -21.79 -2.23 -32.00
CA PRO A 66 -23.17 -2.64 -31.69
C PRO A 66 -23.36 -3.22 -30.28
N LYS A 67 -22.44 -4.05 -29.80
CA LYS A 67 -22.54 -4.69 -28.46
C LYS A 67 -22.46 -3.67 -27.32
N VAL A 68 -21.53 -2.73 -27.39
CA VAL A 68 -21.36 -1.68 -26.37
C VAL A 68 -22.58 -0.78 -26.32
N ASN A 69 -23.11 -0.38 -27.48
CA ASN A 69 -24.34 0.40 -27.53
C ASN A 69 -25.54 -0.34 -26.93
N LYS A 70 -25.67 -1.65 -27.16
CA LYS A 70 -26.69 -2.46 -26.52
C LYS A 70 -26.58 -2.39 -24.99
N ILE A 71 -25.37 -2.58 -24.44
CA ILE A 71 -25.13 -2.48 -22.99
C ILE A 71 -25.55 -1.10 -22.47
N LEU A 72 -25.07 -0.04 -23.11
CA LEU A 72 -25.32 1.34 -22.69
C LEU A 72 -26.79 1.74 -22.76
N PHE A 73 -27.49 1.37 -23.83
CA PHE A 73 -28.84 1.86 -24.11
C PHE A 73 -29.96 0.90 -23.72
N GLU A 74 -29.66 -0.38 -23.47
CA GLU A 74 -30.63 -1.39 -23.03
C GLU A 74 -30.29 -1.91 -21.62
N ASP A 75 -29.14 -2.56 -21.45
CA ASP A 75 -28.86 -3.32 -20.22
C ASP A 75 -28.63 -2.42 -19.01
N PHE A 76 -27.86 -1.34 -19.18
CA PHE A 76 -27.66 -0.33 -18.13
C PHE A 76 -28.94 0.40 -17.81
N LYS A 77 -29.70 0.89 -18.80
CA LYS A 77 -30.99 1.54 -18.52
C LYS A 77 -31.99 0.64 -17.79
N LYS A 78 -31.98 -0.66 -18.08
CA LYS A 78 -32.87 -1.63 -17.42
C LYS A 78 -32.45 -1.87 -15.96
N THR A 79 -31.16 -1.86 -15.68
CA THR A 79 -30.60 -2.21 -14.36
C THR A 79 -30.37 -0.99 -13.47
N LEU A 80 -30.07 0.14 -14.09
CA LEU A 80 -29.75 1.44 -13.50
C LEU A 80 -30.70 2.48 -14.13
N PRO A 81 -31.92 2.65 -13.58
CA PRO A 81 -32.92 3.55 -14.15
C PRO A 81 -32.44 5.00 -14.29
N ASP A 82 -31.55 5.43 -13.39
CA ASP A 82 -30.96 6.78 -13.37
C ASP A 82 -29.70 6.93 -14.22
N PHE A 83 -29.30 5.89 -14.97
CA PHE A 83 -28.14 5.96 -15.85
C PHE A 83 -28.34 6.99 -16.97
N ASP A 84 -27.55 8.07 -16.92
CA ASP A 84 -27.53 9.11 -17.94
C ASP A 84 -26.73 8.65 -19.17
N ALA A 85 -27.43 8.09 -20.16
CA ALA A 85 -26.84 7.62 -21.41
C ALA A 85 -26.24 8.76 -22.30
N LYS A 86 -26.24 10.03 -21.87
CA LYS A 86 -25.59 11.15 -22.57
C LYS A 86 -24.06 11.05 -22.66
N ILE A 87 -23.46 9.99 -22.13
CA ILE A 87 -22.04 9.71 -22.28
C ILE A 87 -21.63 9.28 -23.70
N THR A 88 -22.59 8.91 -24.55
CA THR A 88 -22.39 8.55 -25.95
C THR A 88 -23.48 9.19 -26.82
N PRO A 89 -23.20 9.56 -28.09
CA PRO A 89 -24.26 9.98 -29.01
C PRO A 89 -25.35 8.91 -29.09
N LYS A 90 -26.62 9.32 -29.12
CA LYS A 90 -27.75 8.41 -29.34
C LYS A 90 -27.62 7.68 -30.66
N LEU A 91 -27.70 6.35 -30.60
CA LEU A 91 -27.75 5.48 -31.77
C LEU A 91 -29.19 5.37 -32.30
N TYR A 92 -29.41 5.83 -33.52
CA TYR A 92 -30.71 5.73 -34.18
C TYR A 92 -30.80 4.52 -35.09
N TYR A 93 -29.70 4.07 -35.67
CA TYR A 93 -29.75 2.95 -36.61
C TYR A 93 -28.43 2.20 -36.68
N ASP A 94 -28.54 0.89 -36.77
CA ASP A 94 -27.43 -0.06 -36.91
C ASP A 94 -27.78 -1.12 -37.97
N LYS A 95 -26.90 -1.29 -38.95
CA LYS A 95 -27.02 -2.36 -39.95
C LYS A 95 -25.64 -2.80 -40.41
N SER A 96 -25.34 -4.08 -40.22
CA SER A 96 -24.02 -4.66 -40.50
C SER A 96 -22.92 -3.86 -39.80
N ASP A 97 -22.05 -3.18 -40.57
CA ASP A 97 -20.95 -2.38 -40.06
C ASP A 97 -21.29 -0.87 -40.01
N LEU A 98 -22.53 -0.45 -40.26
CA LEU A 98 -22.92 0.95 -40.29
C LEU A 98 -23.70 1.34 -39.03
N LEU A 99 -23.17 2.31 -38.31
CA LEU A 99 -23.83 2.91 -37.15
C LEU A 99 -24.14 4.37 -37.41
N LEU A 100 -25.37 4.76 -37.08
CA LEU A 100 -25.88 6.10 -37.29
C LEU A 100 -26.28 6.73 -35.96
N PHE A 101 -25.58 7.81 -35.66
CA PHE A 101 -25.66 8.58 -34.42
C PHE A 101 -26.28 9.96 -34.68
N GLU A 102 -26.76 10.60 -33.62
CA GLU A 102 -27.02 12.05 -33.67
C GLU A 102 -25.75 12.83 -34.03
N ASP A 103 -25.93 13.90 -34.80
CA ASP A 103 -24.87 14.87 -35.06
C ASP A 103 -24.69 15.80 -33.85
N LEU A 104 -23.67 15.55 -33.03
CA LEU A 104 -23.35 16.38 -31.87
C LEU A 104 -22.89 17.80 -32.22
N THR A 105 -22.38 18.05 -33.44
CA THR A 105 -21.94 19.40 -33.84
C THR A 105 -23.11 20.37 -33.91
N SER A 106 -24.29 19.89 -34.32
CA SER A 106 -25.55 20.63 -34.31
C SER A 106 -25.98 21.07 -32.90
N GLN A 107 -25.47 20.37 -31.88
CA GLN A 107 -25.74 20.64 -30.47
C GLN A 107 -24.65 21.49 -29.79
N GLY A 108 -23.73 22.06 -30.58
CA GLY A 108 -22.69 22.96 -30.10
C GLY A 108 -21.41 22.28 -29.60
N PHE A 109 -21.27 20.96 -29.75
CA PHE A 109 -20.01 20.28 -29.44
C PHE A 109 -18.94 20.61 -30.48
N LYS A 110 -17.68 20.67 -30.03
CA LYS A 110 -16.51 20.93 -30.88
C LYS A 110 -15.37 19.98 -30.50
N SER A 111 -14.63 19.49 -31.49
CA SER A 111 -13.36 18.81 -31.24
C SER A 111 -12.33 19.79 -30.66
N HIS A 112 -11.48 19.31 -29.76
CA HIS A 112 -10.37 20.13 -29.25
C HIS A 112 -9.34 20.38 -30.36
N LYS A 113 -8.78 21.59 -30.41
CA LYS A 113 -7.68 21.91 -31.33
C LYS A 113 -6.40 21.20 -30.86
N SER A 114 -5.45 20.96 -31.75
CA SER A 114 -4.19 20.29 -31.42
C SER A 114 -3.48 20.93 -30.21
N GLY A 115 -3.09 20.13 -29.20
CA GLY A 115 -2.40 20.57 -28.00
C GLY A 115 -2.68 19.67 -26.79
N SER A 116 -2.03 19.95 -25.66
CA SER A 116 -2.28 19.29 -24.37
C SER A 116 -3.57 19.85 -23.72
N PHE A 117 -4.24 19.05 -22.90
CA PHE A 117 -5.38 19.50 -22.11
C PHE A 117 -4.93 20.31 -20.90
N ASP A 118 -5.64 21.40 -20.64
CA ASP A 118 -5.58 22.07 -19.32
C ASP A 118 -6.40 21.29 -18.28
N LEU A 119 -6.26 21.67 -17.00
CA LEU A 119 -6.95 21.02 -15.89
C LEU A 119 -8.48 21.05 -16.01
N LYS A 120 -9.07 22.08 -16.63
CA LYS A 120 -10.53 22.20 -16.77
C LYS A 120 -11.05 21.20 -17.79
N HIS A 121 -10.41 21.10 -18.95
CA HIS A 121 -10.75 20.11 -19.96
C HIS A 121 -10.59 18.69 -19.40
N LEU A 122 -9.49 18.45 -18.68
CA LEU A 122 -9.22 17.16 -18.07
C LEU A 122 -10.29 16.79 -17.05
N ARG A 123 -10.62 17.67 -16.10
CA ARG A 123 -11.70 17.44 -15.12
C ARG A 123 -13.05 17.15 -15.76
N ILE A 124 -13.38 17.83 -16.86
CA ILE A 124 -14.60 17.55 -17.62
C ILE A 124 -14.55 16.13 -18.16
N VAL A 125 -13.49 15.75 -18.85
CA VAL A 125 -13.34 14.40 -19.40
C VAL A 125 -13.43 13.37 -18.26
N VAL A 126 -12.61 13.52 -17.22
CA VAL A 126 -12.50 12.70 -16.00
C VAL A 126 -13.80 12.52 -15.23
N LYS A 127 -14.54 13.60 -14.92
CA LYS A 127 -15.80 13.51 -14.15
C LYS A 127 -16.77 12.58 -14.82
N THR A 128 -16.73 12.57 -16.12
CA THR A 128 -17.54 11.64 -16.82
C THR A 128 -16.94 10.30 -16.88
N LEU A 129 -15.62 10.23 -16.98
CA LEU A 129 -14.99 8.95 -16.97
C LEU A 129 -15.48 8.10 -15.79
N ALA A 130 -15.71 8.75 -14.67
CA ALA A 130 -16.39 8.14 -13.55
C ALA A 130 -17.85 7.66 -13.85
N LYS A 131 -18.67 8.35 -14.64
CA LYS A 131 -20.08 7.93 -14.95
C LYS A 131 -20.20 6.56 -15.60
N LEU A 132 -19.47 6.27 -16.68
CA LEU A 132 -19.57 4.94 -17.35
C LEU A 132 -19.03 3.84 -16.44
N HIS A 133 -17.94 4.10 -15.73
CA HIS A 133 -17.37 3.10 -14.82
C HIS A 133 -18.27 2.86 -13.64
N ALA A 134 -18.82 3.92 -13.08
CA ALA A 134 -19.74 3.81 -11.98
C ALA A 134 -20.93 2.95 -12.42
N ALA A 135 -21.45 3.17 -13.63
CA ALA A 135 -22.48 2.30 -14.19
C ALA A 135 -22.00 0.85 -14.41
N SER A 136 -20.78 0.65 -14.88
CA SER A 136 -20.21 -0.70 -15.07
C SER A 136 -20.10 -1.45 -13.74
N LEU A 137 -19.48 -0.82 -12.74
CA LEU A 137 -19.28 -1.40 -11.40
C LEU A 137 -20.62 -1.57 -10.66
N ALA A 138 -21.52 -0.59 -10.74
CA ALA A 138 -22.85 -0.67 -10.14
C ALA A 138 -23.71 -1.77 -10.78
N PHE A 139 -23.60 -1.95 -12.10
CA PHE A 139 -24.27 -3.05 -12.78
C PHE A 139 -23.79 -4.40 -12.24
N GLU A 140 -22.48 -4.60 -12.12
CA GLU A 140 -21.93 -5.84 -11.56
C GLU A 140 -22.38 -6.07 -10.12
N GLU A 141 -22.39 -5.01 -9.31
CA GLU A 141 -22.81 -5.05 -7.91
C GLU A 141 -24.31 -5.41 -7.76
N ILE A 142 -25.18 -4.85 -8.61
CA ILE A 142 -26.63 -5.12 -8.57
C ILE A 142 -26.97 -6.50 -9.15
N LYS A 143 -26.26 -6.94 -10.20
CA LYS A 143 -26.50 -8.23 -10.85
C LYS A 143 -25.81 -9.39 -10.14
N SER A 144 -24.82 -9.11 -9.29
CA SER A 144 -23.89 -10.10 -8.76
C SER A 144 -23.25 -10.96 -9.86
N ALA A 145 -23.00 -10.36 -11.04
CA ALA A 145 -22.47 -11.02 -12.22
C ALA A 145 -21.53 -10.06 -12.97
N ARG A 146 -20.47 -10.60 -13.60
CA ARG A 146 -19.51 -9.78 -14.33
C ARG A 146 -20.09 -9.30 -15.66
N LEU A 147 -19.81 -8.04 -16.00
CA LEU A 147 -20.31 -7.42 -17.22
C LEU A 147 -19.73 -8.08 -18.47
N ASP A 148 -18.45 -8.46 -18.44
CA ASP A 148 -17.75 -9.10 -19.56
C ASP A 148 -18.26 -10.51 -19.86
N GLU A 149 -18.56 -11.29 -18.82
CA GLU A 149 -19.13 -12.63 -18.93
C GLU A 149 -20.56 -12.61 -19.46
N GLU A 150 -21.43 -11.75 -18.91
CA GLU A 150 -22.82 -11.62 -19.37
C GLU A 150 -22.91 -11.19 -20.83
N ASN A 151 -22.01 -10.29 -21.26
CA ASN A 151 -22.07 -9.68 -22.58
C ASN A 151 -21.07 -10.26 -23.60
N LYS A 152 -20.30 -11.29 -23.22
CA LYS A 152 -19.25 -11.90 -24.04
C LYS A 152 -18.33 -10.84 -24.67
N LEU A 153 -17.85 -9.94 -23.81
CA LEU A 153 -16.93 -8.87 -24.21
C LEU A 153 -15.51 -9.42 -24.32
N ASN A 154 -14.79 -8.97 -25.34
CA ASN A 154 -13.37 -9.27 -25.46
C ASN A 154 -12.58 -8.37 -24.50
N ARG A 155 -11.52 -8.92 -23.93
CA ARG A 155 -10.56 -8.15 -23.14
C ARG A 155 -9.70 -7.32 -24.09
N ALA A 156 -9.56 -6.03 -23.79
CA ALA A 156 -8.54 -5.20 -24.43
C ALA A 156 -7.19 -5.51 -23.78
N SER A 157 -6.23 -5.99 -24.57
CA SER A 157 -4.87 -6.29 -24.14
C SER A 157 -3.91 -5.86 -25.24
N LEU A 158 -2.79 -5.24 -24.87
CA LEU A 158 -1.75 -4.90 -25.84
C LEU A 158 -1.07 -6.18 -26.30
N ASP A 159 -1.01 -6.42 -27.61
CA ASP A 159 -0.28 -7.55 -28.15
C ASP A 159 1.23 -7.33 -27.98
N LEU A 160 1.78 -7.84 -26.88
CA LEU A 160 3.21 -7.72 -26.56
C LEU A 160 4.11 -8.51 -27.51
N LYS A 161 3.55 -9.38 -28.36
CA LYS A 161 4.26 -10.11 -29.40
C LYS A 161 4.28 -9.36 -30.74
N ASN A 162 3.56 -8.24 -30.84
CA ASN A 162 3.58 -7.39 -32.01
C ASN A 162 5.02 -6.91 -32.27
N PRO A 163 5.55 -7.06 -33.51
CA PRO A 163 6.93 -6.68 -33.84
C PRO A 163 7.29 -5.22 -33.50
N GLU A 164 6.36 -4.28 -33.60
CA GLU A 164 6.59 -2.87 -33.26
C GLU A 164 6.79 -2.69 -31.74
N VAL A 165 6.01 -3.39 -30.93
CA VAL A 165 6.09 -3.37 -29.47
C VAL A 165 7.41 -4.00 -29.01
N THR A 166 7.72 -5.20 -29.50
CA THR A 166 8.97 -5.89 -29.16
C THR A 166 10.20 -5.07 -29.55
N LYS A 167 10.18 -4.44 -30.73
CA LYS A 167 11.27 -3.58 -31.19
C LYS A 167 11.44 -2.34 -30.31
N LEU A 168 10.34 -1.71 -29.87
CA LEU A 168 10.39 -0.58 -28.96
C LEU A 168 10.98 -0.99 -27.60
N LEU A 169 10.47 -2.07 -27.00
CA LEU A 169 10.97 -2.57 -25.71
C LEU A 169 12.46 -2.94 -25.77
N ALA A 170 12.89 -3.64 -26.83
CA ALA A 170 14.29 -4.00 -27.05
C ALA A 170 15.21 -2.77 -27.27
N SER A 171 14.65 -1.62 -27.65
CA SER A 171 15.42 -0.37 -27.79
C SER A 171 15.65 0.37 -26.46
N LEU A 172 14.88 0.02 -25.42
CA LEU A 172 14.90 0.71 -24.12
C LEU A 172 15.51 -0.13 -23.00
N LEU A 173 15.64 -1.45 -23.20
CA LEU A 173 16.05 -2.42 -22.21
C LEU A 173 17.23 -3.27 -22.70
N ASP A 174 18.05 -3.71 -21.75
CA ASP A 174 19.06 -4.73 -22.01
C ASP A 174 18.39 -6.08 -22.30
N GLU A 175 19.01 -6.92 -23.13
CA GLU A 175 18.46 -8.23 -23.54
C GLU A 175 18.11 -9.12 -22.33
N GLU A 176 18.91 -9.06 -21.28
CA GLU A 176 18.69 -9.83 -20.04
C GLU A 176 17.39 -9.45 -19.31
N LYS A 177 16.94 -8.20 -19.42
CA LYS A 177 15.71 -7.71 -18.77
C LYS A 177 14.47 -7.89 -19.63
N LEU A 178 14.62 -7.87 -20.96
CA LEU A 178 13.49 -7.83 -21.89
C LEU A 178 12.46 -8.93 -21.64
N SER A 179 12.92 -10.18 -21.48
CA SER A 179 12.03 -11.32 -21.21
C SER A 179 11.24 -11.14 -19.90
N SER A 180 11.95 -10.77 -18.81
CA SER A 180 11.31 -10.56 -17.51
C SER A 180 10.29 -9.41 -17.52
N VAL A 181 10.57 -8.34 -18.25
CA VAL A 181 9.66 -7.20 -18.38
C VAL A 181 8.44 -7.55 -19.22
N ILE A 182 8.60 -8.31 -20.31
CA ILE A 182 7.45 -8.78 -21.10
C ILE A 182 6.54 -9.65 -20.22
N THR A 183 7.11 -10.58 -19.44
CA THR A 183 6.34 -11.40 -18.50
C THR A 183 5.62 -10.55 -17.45
N ASP A 184 6.29 -9.57 -16.83
CA ASP A 184 5.65 -8.64 -15.88
C ASP A 184 4.50 -7.84 -16.52
N LEU A 185 4.67 -7.35 -17.76
CA LEU A 185 3.60 -6.66 -18.49
C LEU A 185 2.44 -7.59 -18.86
N GLU A 186 2.70 -8.84 -19.23
CA GLU A 186 1.67 -9.86 -19.49
C GLU A 186 0.88 -10.18 -18.21
N GLU A 187 1.56 -10.43 -17.09
CA GLU A 187 0.95 -10.62 -15.78
C GLU A 187 0.14 -9.39 -15.36
N ARG A 188 0.62 -8.19 -15.69
CA ARG A 188 -0.09 -6.94 -15.41
C ARG A 188 -1.40 -6.82 -16.14
N GLN A 189 -1.41 -7.11 -17.44
CA GLN A 189 -2.63 -7.06 -18.24
C GLN A 189 -3.65 -8.13 -17.85
N LEU A 190 -3.19 -9.28 -17.36
CA LEU A 190 -4.03 -10.45 -17.08
C LEU A 190 -4.46 -10.58 -15.61
N SER A 191 -4.02 -9.67 -14.74
CA SER A 191 -4.32 -9.71 -13.30
C SER A 191 -5.82 -9.89 -13.04
N PRO A 192 -6.21 -10.95 -12.30
CA PRO A 192 -7.60 -11.19 -11.94
C PRO A 192 -8.08 -10.31 -10.78
N ASN A 193 -7.16 -9.65 -10.08
CA ASN A 193 -7.42 -8.95 -8.82
C ASN A 193 -8.10 -7.59 -9.01
N PHE A 194 -8.10 -7.05 -10.24
CA PHE A 194 -8.64 -5.72 -10.51
C PHE A 194 -10.02 -5.79 -11.14
N ARG A 195 -10.91 -4.91 -10.67
CA ARG A 195 -12.27 -4.80 -11.19
C ARG A 195 -12.20 -4.21 -12.59
N ARG A 196 -13.10 -4.68 -13.46
CA ARG A 196 -13.10 -4.27 -14.87
C ARG A 196 -14.28 -3.37 -15.12
N VAL A 197 -14.06 -2.41 -16.00
CA VAL A 197 -15.09 -1.45 -16.42
C VAL A 197 -15.12 -1.39 -17.93
N LEU A 198 -16.28 -1.02 -18.49
CA LEU A 198 -16.47 -0.93 -19.93
C LEU A 198 -15.49 0.07 -20.55
N SER A 199 -14.88 -0.30 -21.71
CA SER A 199 -13.83 0.48 -22.41
C SER A 199 -14.17 1.14 -23.83
N HIS A 200 -13.60 2.30 -24.24
CA HIS A 200 -13.86 3.30 -25.29
C HIS A 200 -12.58 3.39 -26.13
N ASN A 201 -11.41 3.11 -25.54
CA ASN A 201 -10.22 2.57 -26.22
C ASN A 201 -9.57 3.50 -27.27
N ASN A 202 -9.92 4.79 -27.34
CA ASN A 202 -9.31 5.71 -28.32
C ASN A 202 -9.41 7.20 -27.94
N LEU A 203 -9.06 7.56 -26.70
CA LEU A 203 -9.20 8.92 -26.17
C LEU A 203 -8.03 9.86 -26.54
N THR A 204 -7.86 10.13 -27.83
CA THR A 204 -7.04 11.26 -28.31
C THR A 204 -7.79 12.57 -28.22
N THR A 205 -7.06 13.70 -28.18
CA THR A 205 -7.61 15.04 -28.44
C THR A 205 -8.52 15.13 -29.68
N LYS A 206 -8.31 14.29 -30.69
CA LYS A 206 -9.09 14.26 -31.94
C LYS A 206 -10.40 13.48 -31.82
N ASN A 207 -10.49 12.56 -30.87
CA ASN A 207 -11.64 11.68 -30.67
C ASN A 207 -12.51 12.12 -29.49
N ILE A 208 -12.12 13.18 -28.78
CA ILE A 208 -12.89 13.78 -27.69
C ILE A 208 -13.55 15.06 -28.20
N MET A 209 -14.88 15.14 -28.06
CA MET A 209 -15.66 16.33 -28.38
C MET A 209 -16.12 17.02 -27.09
N PHE A 210 -15.80 18.31 -26.96
CA PHE A 210 -16.16 19.12 -25.82
C PHE A 210 -17.42 19.94 -26.13
N LYS A 211 -18.42 19.86 -25.25
CA LYS A 211 -19.51 20.83 -25.17
C LYS A 211 -19.16 21.84 -24.08
N TYR A 212 -18.84 23.06 -24.49
CA TYR A 212 -18.69 24.19 -23.58
C TYR A 212 -20.10 24.80 -23.37
N ARG A 213 -20.68 25.01 -22.18
CA ARG A 213 -20.31 24.72 -20.79
C ARG A 213 -20.82 23.36 -20.30
N ASP A 214 -19.96 22.78 -19.48
CA ASP A 214 -20.14 21.73 -18.48
C ASP A 214 -21.02 20.57 -18.89
N ASN A 215 -20.46 19.65 -19.69
CA ASN A 215 -20.32 18.24 -19.27
C ASN A 215 -19.76 17.31 -20.38
N VAL A 216 -18.56 16.73 -20.17
CA VAL A 216 -18.28 15.39 -19.59
C VAL A 216 -18.73 14.11 -20.44
N PRO A 217 -17.88 13.21 -21.15
CA PRO A 217 -17.54 11.65 -21.10
C PRO A 217 -16.11 11.00 -21.37
N VAL A 218 -15.78 9.64 -21.32
CA VAL A 218 -15.41 8.60 -20.25
C VAL A 218 -14.32 7.48 -20.59
N GLU A 219 -13.36 7.07 -19.69
CA GLU A 219 -12.99 5.73 -19.10
C GLU A 219 -11.71 5.54 -18.18
N PHE A 220 -11.24 4.34 -17.71
CA PHE A 220 -10.36 4.12 -16.50
C PHE A 220 -8.94 3.70 -16.87
N CYS A 221 -8.78 2.79 -17.82
CA CYS A 221 -7.50 2.72 -18.54
C CYS A 221 -7.33 4.03 -19.32
N ASP A 222 -8.40 4.40 -20.01
CA ASP A 222 -8.72 5.70 -20.58
C ASP A 222 -8.53 6.91 -19.64
N PHE A 223 -8.61 6.77 -18.32
CA PHE A 223 -8.38 7.89 -17.39
C PHE A 223 -6.90 8.21 -17.35
N LEU A 224 -6.10 7.17 -17.17
CA LEU A 224 -4.66 7.27 -17.25
C LEU A 224 -4.23 7.58 -18.69
N GLN A 225 -4.79 6.95 -19.71
CA GLN A 225 -4.53 7.32 -21.12
C GLN A 225 -4.88 8.78 -21.39
N VAL A 226 -6.01 9.29 -20.89
CA VAL A 226 -6.41 10.70 -21.05
C VAL A 226 -5.37 11.60 -20.40
N ILE A 227 -4.90 11.26 -19.21
CA ILE A 227 -3.83 11.99 -18.55
C ILE A 227 -2.54 11.91 -19.39
N PHE A 228 -2.02 10.72 -19.67
CA PHE A 228 -0.71 10.53 -20.28
C PHE A 228 -0.64 10.90 -21.77
N PHE A 229 -1.74 10.75 -22.52
CA PHE A 229 -1.78 11.12 -23.94
C PHE A 229 -2.00 12.61 -24.18
N ASN A 230 -2.48 13.34 -23.17
CA ASN A 230 -2.88 14.74 -23.32
C ASN A 230 -2.22 15.68 -22.30
N THR A 231 -1.25 15.23 -21.51
CA THR A 231 -0.48 16.07 -20.57
C THR A 231 1.01 15.73 -20.62
N ASP A 232 1.85 16.62 -20.09
CA ASP A 232 3.28 16.39 -19.90
C ASP A 232 3.63 16.12 -18.42
N GLN A 233 4.90 15.82 -18.17
CA GLN A 233 5.42 15.54 -16.84
C GLN A 233 5.24 16.72 -15.87
N ASP A 234 5.42 17.96 -16.35
CA ASP A 234 5.35 19.17 -15.51
C ASP A 234 3.91 19.37 -15.03
N PHE A 235 2.92 19.18 -15.90
CA PHE A 235 1.52 19.19 -15.52
C PHE A 235 1.21 18.09 -14.49
N ARG A 236 1.69 16.86 -14.73
CA ARG A 236 1.44 15.72 -13.83
C ARG A 236 2.07 15.92 -12.45
N GLN A 237 3.21 16.59 -12.35
CA GLN A 237 3.82 16.94 -11.05
C GLN A 237 2.86 17.69 -10.12
N TYR A 238 2.09 18.63 -10.67
CA TYR A 238 1.14 19.41 -9.88
C TYR A 238 -0.19 18.68 -9.68
N TYR A 239 -0.68 18.01 -10.73
CA TYR A 239 -2.10 17.63 -10.77
C TYR A 239 -2.38 16.13 -10.70
N PHE A 240 -1.39 15.24 -10.89
CA PHE A 240 -1.64 13.80 -11.02
C PHE A 240 -2.44 13.22 -9.84
N GLU A 241 -1.94 13.34 -8.61
CA GLU A 241 -2.63 12.84 -7.42
C GLU A 241 -4.01 13.49 -7.23
N SER A 242 -4.12 14.80 -7.48
CA SER A 242 -5.41 15.51 -7.38
C SER A 242 -6.43 15.02 -8.42
N LEU A 243 -5.97 14.52 -9.57
CA LEU A 243 -6.82 13.95 -10.60
C LEU A 243 -7.29 12.55 -10.22
N ILE A 244 -6.43 11.72 -9.61
CA ILE A 244 -6.83 10.40 -9.08
C ILE A 244 -7.93 10.59 -8.01
N SER A 245 -7.68 11.49 -7.05
CA SER A 245 -8.63 11.82 -5.99
C SER A 245 -9.94 12.40 -6.54
N PHE A 246 -9.86 13.34 -7.48
CA PHE A 246 -11.04 13.91 -8.13
C PHE A 246 -11.85 12.84 -8.88
N TYR A 247 -11.17 11.94 -9.57
CA TYR A 247 -11.79 10.85 -10.29
C TYR A 247 -12.54 9.90 -9.33
N HIS A 248 -11.94 9.50 -8.21
CA HIS A 248 -12.60 8.66 -7.18
C HIS A 248 -13.80 9.37 -6.55
N GLY A 249 -13.66 10.66 -6.24
CA GLY A 249 -14.78 11.48 -5.78
C GLY A 249 -15.95 11.53 -6.77
N CYS A 250 -15.67 11.55 -8.07
CA CYS A 250 -16.70 11.47 -9.10
C CYS A 250 -17.36 10.07 -9.14
N LEU A 251 -16.61 8.99 -8.93
CA LEU A 251 -17.20 7.65 -8.80
C LEU A 251 -18.17 7.59 -7.63
N LYS A 252 -17.75 8.15 -6.48
CA LYS A 252 -18.56 8.22 -5.26
C LYS A 252 -19.89 8.95 -5.50
N GLU A 253 -19.83 10.15 -6.09
CA GLU A 253 -21.03 10.92 -6.45
C GLU A 253 -22.00 10.09 -7.32
N GLN A 254 -21.48 9.32 -8.28
CA GLN A 254 -22.31 8.48 -9.16
C GLN A 254 -22.86 7.23 -8.47
N PHE A 255 -22.09 6.60 -7.60
CA PHE A 255 -22.54 5.45 -6.81
C PHE A 255 -23.67 5.81 -5.85
N GLU A 256 -23.60 7.00 -5.24
CA GLU A 256 -24.66 7.51 -4.37
C GLU A 256 -25.99 7.68 -5.12
N HIS A 257 -25.97 8.07 -6.40
CA HIS A 257 -27.17 8.11 -7.24
C HIS A 257 -27.81 6.73 -7.45
N TYR A 258 -27.01 5.66 -7.43
CA TYR A 258 -27.49 4.28 -7.53
C TYR A 258 -27.78 3.66 -6.15
N LEU A 259 -27.71 4.43 -5.05
CA LEU A 259 -27.86 3.98 -3.67
C LEU A 259 -26.82 2.90 -3.27
N LEU A 260 -25.64 2.96 -3.88
CA LEU A 260 -24.50 2.07 -3.60
C LEU A 260 -23.35 2.84 -2.94
N ASN A 261 -22.38 2.11 -2.39
CA ASN A 261 -21.19 2.69 -1.77
C ASN A 261 -19.92 2.24 -2.50
N ILE A 262 -19.25 3.17 -3.18
CA ILE A 262 -17.99 2.87 -3.89
C ILE A 262 -16.88 2.41 -2.95
N ASP A 263 -16.85 2.86 -1.69
CA ASP A 263 -15.79 2.50 -0.74
C ASP A 263 -15.86 1.01 -0.34
N LYS A 264 -16.96 0.30 -0.66
CA LYS A 264 -17.08 -1.15 -0.53
C LYS A 264 -16.71 -1.94 -1.78
N VAL A 265 -16.66 -1.26 -2.94
CA VAL A 265 -16.48 -1.87 -4.26
C VAL A 265 -15.10 -1.60 -4.84
N LEU A 266 -14.61 -0.36 -4.69
CA LEU A 266 -13.30 0.12 -5.09
C LEU A 266 -12.86 1.24 -4.14
N PRO A 267 -12.32 0.89 -2.96
CA PRO A 267 -11.65 1.81 -2.05
C PRO A 267 -10.60 2.68 -2.77
N PHE A 268 -10.34 3.88 -2.24
CA PHE A 268 -9.37 4.80 -2.85
C PHE A 268 -7.95 4.23 -2.92
N GLU A 269 -7.54 3.43 -1.95
CA GLU A 269 -6.20 2.82 -1.95
C GLU A 269 -6.08 1.71 -3.00
N ASP A 270 -7.12 0.89 -3.17
CA ASP A 270 -7.18 -0.08 -4.28
C ASP A 270 -7.09 0.63 -5.63
N LEU A 271 -7.70 1.82 -5.73
CA LEU A 271 -7.59 2.64 -6.92
C LEU A 271 -6.18 3.16 -7.21
N ARG A 272 -5.46 3.59 -6.17
CA ARG A 272 -4.07 4.02 -6.29
C ARG A 272 -3.17 2.84 -6.66
N LEU A 273 -3.44 1.66 -6.11
CA LEU A 273 -2.74 0.43 -6.45
C LEU A 273 -2.98 0.02 -7.92
N GLU A 274 -4.24 0.00 -8.36
CA GLU A 274 -4.63 -0.22 -9.76
C GLU A 274 -3.92 0.77 -10.69
N THR A 275 -3.93 2.06 -10.31
CA THR A 275 -3.27 3.12 -11.08
C THR A 275 -1.81 2.81 -11.31
N HIS A 276 -1.05 2.56 -10.24
CA HIS A 276 0.37 2.22 -10.34
C HIS A 276 0.61 1.00 -11.21
N TYR A 277 -0.22 -0.03 -11.06
CA TYR A 277 -0.06 -1.29 -11.78
C TYR A 277 -0.19 -1.12 -13.30
N TYR A 278 -1.11 -0.26 -13.75
CA TYR A 278 -1.32 0.05 -15.17
C TYR A 278 -0.34 1.09 -15.75
N LEU A 279 0.41 1.84 -14.94
CA LEU A 279 1.28 2.93 -15.45
C LEU A 279 2.28 2.46 -16.51
N SER A 280 2.89 1.28 -16.35
CA SER A 280 3.86 0.76 -17.32
C SER A 280 3.24 0.49 -18.68
N LEU A 281 2.03 -0.06 -18.70
CA LEU A 281 1.24 -0.31 -19.91
C LEU A 281 0.79 1.00 -20.57
N ILE A 282 0.30 1.95 -19.78
CA ILE A 282 -0.14 3.26 -20.28
C ILE A 282 1.01 4.05 -20.89
N LYS A 283 2.19 4.04 -20.26
CA LYS A 283 3.39 4.69 -20.80
C LYS A 283 3.88 4.00 -22.07
N LEU A 284 3.75 2.66 -22.17
CA LEU A 284 4.07 1.91 -23.38
C LEU A 284 3.15 2.32 -24.53
N GLU A 285 1.85 2.37 -24.30
CA GLU A 285 0.88 2.84 -25.29
C GLU A 285 1.12 4.30 -25.71
N ALA A 286 1.45 5.18 -24.75
CA ALA A 286 1.77 6.58 -25.02
C ALA A 286 2.99 6.70 -25.94
N ALA A 287 4.05 5.94 -25.66
CA ALA A 287 5.27 5.92 -26.46
C ALA A 287 5.06 5.33 -27.86
N LEU A 288 4.26 4.27 -28.00
CA LEU A 288 3.90 3.70 -29.31
C LEU A 288 3.12 4.70 -30.16
N LYS A 289 2.24 5.46 -29.53
CA LYS A 289 1.34 6.40 -30.20
C LYS A 289 2.02 7.72 -30.57
N ASN A 290 2.91 8.21 -29.73
CA ASN A 290 3.63 9.46 -29.94
C ASN A 290 5.06 9.38 -29.37
N PRO A 291 6.00 8.73 -30.09
CA PRO A 291 7.36 8.52 -29.61
C PRO A 291 8.15 9.83 -29.61
N THR A 292 8.22 10.49 -28.46
CA THR A 292 9.09 11.63 -28.17
C THR A 292 10.22 11.22 -27.23
N PRO A 293 11.35 11.96 -27.17
CA PRO A 293 12.41 11.68 -26.20
C PRO A 293 11.89 11.59 -24.75
N THR A 294 10.96 12.47 -24.37
CA THR A 294 10.35 12.49 -23.03
C THR A 294 9.51 11.24 -22.77
N THR A 295 8.60 10.87 -23.68
CA THR A 295 7.75 9.67 -23.50
C THR A 295 8.57 8.37 -23.49
N LEU A 296 9.69 8.32 -24.25
CA LEU A 296 10.59 7.18 -24.26
C LEU A 296 11.38 7.07 -22.95
N GLU A 297 11.83 8.20 -22.40
CA GLU A 297 12.52 8.21 -21.11
C GLU A 297 11.58 7.85 -19.96
N GLU A 298 10.35 8.39 -19.93
CA GLU A 298 9.35 8.00 -18.93
C GLU A 298 9.01 6.51 -18.96
N LEU A 299 8.95 5.92 -20.17
CA LEU A 299 8.77 4.49 -20.34
C LEU A 299 10.01 3.72 -19.85
N ARG A 300 11.22 4.16 -20.24
CA ARG A 300 12.47 3.54 -19.79
C ARG A 300 12.58 3.54 -18.26
N GLU A 301 12.22 4.62 -17.60
CA GLU A 301 12.27 4.74 -16.13
C GLU A 301 11.41 3.67 -15.44
N ILE A 302 10.13 3.57 -15.82
CA ILE A 302 9.21 2.63 -15.17
C ILE A 302 9.53 1.17 -15.51
N LEU A 303 10.07 0.88 -16.71
CA LEU A 303 10.48 -0.48 -17.06
C LEU A 303 11.76 -0.90 -16.35
N ASN A 304 12.70 0.04 -16.11
CA ASN A 304 13.90 -0.25 -15.34
C ASN A 304 13.67 -0.27 -13.83
N CYS A 305 12.65 0.44 -13.34
CA CYS A 305 12.28 0.52 -11.95
C CYS A 305 10.77 0.31 -11.76
N PRO A 306 10.28 -0.94 -11.82
CA PRO A 306 8.85 -1.23 -11.71
C PRO A 306 8.29 -1.03 -10.29
N ILE A 307 9.14 -0.80 -9.30
CA ILE A 307 8.78 -0.60 -7.89
C ILE A 307 8.22 0.81 -7.66
N LEU A 308 8.81 1.82 -8.30
CA LEU A 308 8.50 3.22 -8.02
C LEU A 308 8.36 4.00 -9.33
N SER A 309 7.25 4.73 -9.47
CA SER A 309 7.03 5.59 -10.63
C SER A 309 7.52 7.02 -10.40
N ARG A 310 7.77 7.75 -11.49
CA ARG A 310 8.00 9.20 -11.46
C ARG A 310 6.85 9.95 -10.79
N GLU A 311 5.62 9.47 -10.99
CA GLU A 311 4.43 10.02 -10.36
C GLU A 311 4.41 9.84 -8.85
N ASP A 312 4.85 8.68 -8.33
CA ASP A 312 5.05 8.45 -6.90
C ASP A 312 6.10 9.42 -6.34
N CYS A 313 7.18 9.67 -7.10
CA CYS A 313 8.24 10.62 -6.72
C CYS A 313 7.71 12.04 -6.54
N TYR A 314 6.69 12.47 -7.29
CA TYR A 314 6.09 13.80 -7.09
C TYR A 314 5.47 13.93 -5.69
N THR A 315 4.73 12.93 -5.25
CA THR A 315 4.14 12.91 -3.92
C THR A 315 5.20 12.85 -2.84
N ILE A 316 6.24 12.02 -3.01
CA ILE A 316 7.38 11.91 -2.07
C ILE A 316 8.08 13.26 -1.91
N ILE A 317 8.45 13.91 -3.01
CA ILE A 317 9.16 15.20 -2.98
C ILE A 317 8.29 16.25 -2.32
N ARG A 318 7.02 16.37 -2.75
CA ARG A 318 6.06 17.33 -2.21
C ARG A 318 5.90 17.17 -0.71
N ASN A 319 5.73 15.94 -0.23
CA ASN A 319 5.56 15.65 1.20
C ASN A 319 6.84 15.93 1.99
N LYS A 320 8.01 15.74 1.39
CA LYS A 320 9.30 16.01 2.04
C LYS A 320 9.63 17.49 2.14
N ILE A 321 9.49 18.25 1.05
CA ILE A 321 9.92 19.66 1.00
C ILE A 321 8.77 20.64 1.30
N GLY A 322 7.53 20.15 1.35
CA GLY A 322 6.34 20.98 1.59
C GLY A 322 5.95 21.89 0.41
N SER A 323 6.46 21.63 -0.80
CA SER A 323 6.22 22.44 -1.99
C SER A 323 6.07 21.57 -3.24
N SER A 324 5.26 22.02 -4.20
CA SER A 324 5.21 21.45 -5.55
C SER A 324 6.04 22.25 -6.56
N ASP A 325 6.59 23.39 -6.14
CA ASP A 325 7.42 24.27 -6.96
C ASP A 325 8.88 23.83 -6.90
N TYR A 326 9.18 22.82 -7.72
CA TYR A 326 10.52 22.28 -7.93
C TYR A 326 10.64 21.78 -9.37
N LYS A 327 11.86 21.68 -9.88
CA LYS A 327 12.12 21.02 -11.17
C LYS A 327 12.70 19.64 -10.91
N PHE A 328 11.91 18.60 -11.19
CA PHE A 328 12.33 17.22 -11.00
C PHE A 328 13.14 16.71 -12.19
N GLU A 329 14.34 16.20 -11.91
CA GLU A 329 15.27 15.76 -12.95
C GLU A 329 15.17 14.23 -13.13
N PHE A 330 15.52 13.45 -12.11
CA PHE A 330 15.46 11.99 -12.15
C PHE A 330 15.39 11.37 -10.76
N PHE A 331 15.10 10.07 -10.71
CA PHE A 331 15.25 9.25 -9.51
C PHE A 331 16.12 8.03 -9.78
N GLN A 332 16.73 7.50 -8.73
CA GLN A 332 17.51 6.28 -8.76
C GLN A 332 17.23 5.45 -7.50
N LEU A 333 16.94 4.16 -7.69
CA LEU A 333 16.87 3.20 -6.61
C LEU A 333 18.16 2.36 -6.57
N THR A 334 18.66 2.11 -5.37
CA THR A 334 19.79 1.21 -5.13
C THR A 334 19.39 0.20 -4.06
N PRO A 335 19.37 -1.10 -4.36
CA PRO A 335 19.09 -2.12 -3.35
C PRO A 335 20.16 -2.08 -2.24
N LEU A 336 19.76 -2.41 -1.02
CA LEU A 336 20.71 -2.59 0.08
C LEU A 336 21.26 -4.02 0.03
N ASP A 337 22.57 -4.15 -0.18
CA ASP A 337 23.28 -5.45 -0.35
C ASP A 337 23.30 -6.32 0.92
N THR A 338 22.85 -5.80 2.07
CA THR A 338 22.89 -6.50 3.36
C THR A 338 21.48 -6.84 3.85
N VAL A 339 21.23 -8.14 4.02
CA VAL A 339 19.99 -8.69 4.59
C VAL A 339 19.99 -8.43 6.11
N ASN A 340 19.77 -7.18 6.50
CA ASN A 340 19.73 -6.79 7.93
C ASN A 340 18.36 -7.01 8.58
N GLY A 341 17.39 -7.60 7.86
CA GLY A 341 16.07 -7.93 8.37
C GLY A 341 15.47 -9.16 7.69
N PHE A 342 14.64 -9.89 8.44
CA PHE A 342 14.02 -11.14 7.99
C PHE A 342 12.77 -10.95 7.11
N LEU A 343 12.18 -9.73 7.10
CA LEU A 343 10.79 -9.49 6.69
C LEU A 343 10.59 -8.32 5.71
N GLY A 344 11.62 -7.88 4.96
CA GLY A 344 11.45 -6.79 3.99
C GLY A 344 12.59 -6.66 2.98
N ASN A 345 12.29 -6.08 1.82
CA ASN A 345 13.29 -5.66 0.84
C ASN A 345 13.55 -4.16 1.01
N TYR A 346 14.82 -3.77 1.05
CA TYR A 346 15.20 -2.38 1.35
C TYR A 346 15.95 -1.73 0.19
N HIS A 347 15.62 -0.47 -0.10
CA HIS A 347 16.30 0.32 -1.13
C HIS A 347 16.65 1.72 -0.62
N LYS A 348 17.74 2.27 -1.13
CA LYS A 348 18.03 3.71 -1.10
C LYS A 348 17.37 4.37 -2.30
N LEU A 349 16.67 5.46 -2.06
CA LEU A 349 16.06 6.29 -3.10
C LEU A 349 16.77 7.64 -3.14
N LYS A 350 17.34 7.95 -4.29
CA LYS A 350 17.91 9.26 -4.59
C LYS A 350 17.00 10.00 -5.55
N LEU A 351 16.52 11.17 -5.15
CA LEU A 351 15.66 12.05 -5.95
C LEU A 351 16.46 13.31 -6.28
N LYS A 352 16.65 13.59 -7.57
CA LYS A 352 17.35 14.79 -8.03
C LYS A 352 16.34 15.86 -8.41
N ILE A 353 16.39 16.99 -7.71
CA ILE A 353 15.68 18.22 -8.09
C ILE A 353 16.71 19.32 -8.42
N SER A 354 16.30 20.34 -9.16
CA SER A 354 17.22 21.43 -9.50
C SER A 354 17.78 22.11 -8.25
N GLY A 355 19.10 22.01 -8.08
CA GLY A 355 19.84 22.60 -6.95
C GLY A 355 20.06 21.67 -5.75
N GLU A 356 19.32 20.57 -5.61
CA GLU A 356 19.38 19.71 -4.41
C GLU A 356 19.28 18.22 -4.74
N THR A 357 19.74 17.37 -3.83
CA THR A 357 19.54 15.92 -3.88
C THR A 357 18.84 15.50 -2.61
N ILE A 358 17.68 14.88 -2.76
CA ILE A 358 16.90 14.31 -1.67
C ILE A 358 17.23 12.83 -1.58
N ASN A 359 17.54 12.36 -0.36
CA ASN A 359 17.77 10.94 -0.08
C ASN A 359 16.66 10.41 0.83
N CYS A 360 16.12 9.25 0.46
CA CYS A 360 15.07 8.54 1.17
C CYS A 360 15.43 7.05 1.29
N PHE A 361 14.77 6.39 2.22
CA PHE A 361 14.83 4.94 2.41
C PHE A 361 13.49 4.31 2.01
N ILE A 362 13.51 3.21 1.27
CA ILE A 362 12.29 2.47 0.90
C ILE A 362 12.29 1.11 1.57
N LYS A 363 11.20 0.78 2.27
CA LYS A 363 10.84 -0.57 2.69
C LYS A 363 9.77 -1.11 1.74
N CYS A 364 10.05 -2.23 1.08
CA CYS A 364 9.14 -2.91 0.19
C CYS A 364 8.76 -4.28 0.75
N MET A 365 7.61 -4.80 0.33
CA MET A 365 7.27 -6.20 0.51
C MET A 365 8.36 -7.11 -0.08
N PRO A 366 8.67 -8.25 0.56
CA PRO A 366 9.60 -9.24 0.05
C PRO A 366 9.21 -9.71 -1.35
N LYS A 367 10.18 -10.18 -2.13
CA LYS A 367 9.92 -10.76 -3.46
C LYS A 367 9.53 -12.23 -3.39
N SER A 368 10.08 -12.96 -2.41
CA SER A 368 9.78 -14.38 -2.17
C SER A 368 8.29 -14.60 -1.90
N LYS A 369 7.68 -15.54 -2.61
CA LYS A 369 6.27 -15.90 -2.40
C LYS A 369 6.01 -16.36 -0.97
N VAL A 370 6.88 -17.20 -0.42
CA VAL A 370 6.74 -17.68 0.98
C VAL A 370 6.81 -16.54 1.99
N SER A 371 7.76 -15.61 1.81
CA SER A 371 7.86 -14.44 2.70
C SER A 371 6.68 -13.48 2.53
N LYS A 372 6.14 -13.35 1.31
CA LYS A 372 4.91 -12.59 1.05
C LYS A 372 3.71 -13.24 1.73
N ASP A 373 3.51 -14.55 1.54
CA ASP A 373 2.40 -15.29 2.12
C ASP A 373 2.43 -15.19 3.66
N ILE A 374 3.60 -15.34 4.29
CA ILE A 374 3.78 -15.16 5.74
C ILE A 374 3.44 -13.72 6.17
N LEU A 375 3.90 -12.70 5.44
CA LEU A 375 3.61 -11.30 5.79
C LEU A 375 2.14 -10.93 5.61
N GLN A 376 1.51 -11.46 4.57
CA GLN A 376 0.08 -11.28 4.32
C GLN A 376 -0.75 -12.00 5.38
N GLU A 377 -0.38 -13.23 5.74
CA GLU A 377 -1.05 -13.99 6.82
C GLU A 377 -0.88 -13.36 8.19
N THR A 378 0.23 -12.65 8.44
CA THR A 378 0.52 -12.01 9.72
C THR A 378 0.02 -10.57 9.80
N GLY A 379 -0.26 -9.88 8.69
CA GLY A 379 -0.70 -8.48 8.70
C GLY A 379 0.37 -7.47 9.14
N CYS A 380 1.63 -7.89 9.29
CA CYS A 380 2.75 -7.05 9.74
C CYS A 380 2.89 -5.73 8.97
N PHE A 381 2.79 -5.80 7.64
CA PHE A 381 2.98 -4.65 6.77
C PHE A 381 1.82 -3.65 6.91
N SER A 382 0.59 -4.16 6.97
CA SER A 382 -0.63 -3.36 7.14
C SER A 382 -0.65 -2.63 8.50
N LYS A 383 -0.09 -3.25 9.56
CA LYS A 383 0.10 -2.59 10.86
C LYS A 383 1.04 -1.40 10.78
N GLU A 384 2.19 -1.57 10.16
CA GLU A 384 3.16 -0.48 10.04
C GLU A 384 2.60 0.67 9.17
N ILE A 385 1.89 0.33 8.08
CA ILE A 385 1.16 1.33 7.29
C ILE A 385 0.16 2.10 8.17
N PHE A 386 -0.65 1.41 8.98
CA PHE A 386 -1.61 2.05 9.89
C PHE A 386 -0.94 3.10 10.81
N ILE A 387 0.26 2.82 11.33
CA ILE A 387 1.01 3.77 12.15
C ILE A 387 1.25 5.06 11.36
N TYR A 388 1.85 4.96 10.18
CA TYR A 388 2.28 6.14 9.40
C TYR A 388 1.17 6.84 8.64
N GLU A 389 0.14 6.12 8.20
CA GLU A 389 -0.94 6.65 7.38
C GLU A 389 -2.09 7.21 8.23
N ILE A 390 -2.40 6.56 9.35
CA ILE A 390 -3.61 6.87 10.13
C ILE A 390 -3.23 7.48 11.47
N LEU A 391 -2.40 6.81 12.27
CA LEU A 391 -2.18 7.18 13.67
C LEU A 391 -1.32 8.45 13.80
N ILE A 392 -0.11 8.46 13.23
CA ILE A 392 0.82 9.59 13.34
C ILE A 392 0.22 10.89 12.78
N PRO A 393 -0.40 10.91 11.58
CA PRO A 393 -1.00 12.14 11.07
C PRO A 393 -2.13 12.69 11.98
N GLN A 394 -2.89 11.83 12.64
CA GLN A 394 -3.89 12.27 13.63
C GLN A 394 -3.23 12.85 14.88
N MET A 395 -2.18 12.21 15.39
CA MET A 395 -1.42 12.72 16.53
C MET A 395 -0.85 14.13 16.25
N LEU A 396 -0.29 14.33 15.05
CA LEU A 396 0.26 15.63 14.64
C LEU A 396 -0.84 16.70 14.51
N LYS A 397 -2.02 16.36 13.98
CA LYS A 397 -3.18 17.27 13.93
C LYS A 397 -3.65 17.70 15.33
N LEU A 398 -3.47 16.85 16.34
CA LEU A 398 -3.78 17.14 17.74
C LEU A 398 -2.67 17.92 18.47
N GLY A 399 -1.59 18.28 17.75
CA GLY A 399 -0.44 19.01 18.27
C GLY A 399 0.57 18.14 19.03
N ILE A 400 0.50 16.80 18.91
CA ILE A 400 1.41 15.86 19.59
C ILE A 400 2.72 15.73 18.79
N ALA A 401 3.46 16.83 18.65
CA ALA A 401 4.64 16.89 17.79
C ALA A 401 5.83 16.04 18.30
N THR A 402 5.86 15.73 19.60
CA THR A 402 6.92 14.91 20.24
C THR A 402 7.09 13.53 19.58
N ILE A 403 6.03 13.01 18.95
CA ILE A 403 6.09 11.70 18.30
C ILE A 403 7.08 11.65 17.12
N ASN A 404 7.31 12.78 16.43
CA ASN A 404 8.28 12.88 15.34
C ASN A 404 9.74 12.75 15.82
N GLU A 405 10.00 12.84 17.13
CA GLU A 405 11.32 12.56 17.69
C GLU A 405 11.60 11.05 17.82
N CYS A 406 10.55 10.21 17.76
CA CYS A 406 10.61 8.79 18.09
C CYS A 406 10.77 7.87 16.89
N LEU A 407 10.33 8.32 15.71
CA LEU A 407 10.22 7.52 14.48
C LEU A 407 10.67 8.32 13.25
N PRO A 408 11.10 7.64 12.17
CA PRO A 408 11.45 8.29 10.92
C PRO A 408 10.20 8.90 10.26
N THR A 409 10.33 10.07 9.62
CA THR A 409 9.23 10.62 8.83
C THR A 409 8.96 9.72 7.64
N CYS A 410 7.68 9.36 7.42
CA CYS A 410 7.24 8.64 6.24
C CYS A 410 6.58 9.62 5.25
N TYR A 411 7.08 9.66 4.02
CA TYR A 411 6.66 10.60 2.98
C TYR A 411 5.70 9.98 1.97
N PHE A 412 5.65 8.67 1.88
CA PHE A 412 4.78 7.96 0.94
C PHE A 412 4.57 6.53 1.38
N GLN A 413 3.35 6.05 1.18
CA GLN A 413 2.93 4.68 1.46
C GLN A 413 2.02 4.23 0.32
N ARG A 414 2.11 2.94 -0.01
CA ARG A 414 1.19 2.25 -0.91
C ARG A 414 0.84 0.91 -0.26
N SER A 415 -0.45 0.67 -0.05
CA SER A 415 -0.95 -0.51 0.68
C SER A 415 -0.36 -1.80 0.11
N ASP A 416 0.09 -2.69 1.00
CA ASP A 416 0.66 -4.00 0.70
C ASP A 416 1.79 -4.01 -0.36
N ASP A 417 2.52 -2.89 -0.47
CA ASP A 417 3.60 -2.74 -1.43
C ASP A 417 4.86 -2.08 -0.83
N LEU A 418 4.82 -0.78 -0.52
CA LEU A 418 6.01 -0.06 -0.10
C LEU A 418 5.71 1.15 0.80
N MET A 419 6.73 1.55 1.55
CA MET A 419 6.79 2.78 2.35
C MET A 419 8.11 3.51 2.12
N VAL A 420 8.09 4.83 2.08
CA VAL A 420 9.24 5.70 1.83
C VAL A 420 9.48 6.64 3.01
N PHE A 421 10.66 6.55 3.60
CA PHE A 421 11.06 7.24 4.82
C PHE A 421 12.24 8.18 4.61
N ASP A 422 12.54 8.99 5.62
CA ASP A 422 13.85 9.60 5.77
C ASP A 422 14.97 8.56 5.72
N ASP A 423 16.05 8.90 5.01
CA ASP A 423 17.27 8.12 5.11
C ASP A 423 18.04 8.48 6.39
N LEU A 424 17.79 7.72 7.45
CA LEU A 424 18.46 7.92 8.74
C LEU A 424 19.97 7.63 8.70
N SER A 425 20.48 6.88 7.72
CA SER A 425 21.89 6.45 7.69
C SER A 425 22.90 7.59 7.53
N PHE A 426 22.44 8.78 7.15
CA PHE A 426 23.28 9.98 7.12
C PHE A 426 23.71 10.47 8.50
N ASN A 427 22.87 10.26 9.52
CA ASN A 427 23.07 10.81 10.86
C ASN A 427 23.00 9.75 11.97
N TYR A 428 22.44 8.58 11.67
CA TYR A 428 22.23 7.49 12.61
C TYR A 428 22.85 6.20 12.06
N ARG A 429 23.23 5.30 12.96
CA ARG A 429 23.71 3.96 12.62
C ARG A 429 23.10 2.92 13.54
N THR A 430 22.84 1.75 12.99
CA THR A 430 22.47 0.56 13.76
C THR A 430 23.72 0.02 14.46
N LEU A 431 23.57 -0.42 15.71
CA LEU A 431 24.66 -1.00 16.49
C LEU A 431 24.76 -2.52 16.25
N LYS A 432 25.91 -3.10 16.59
CA LYS A 432 26.09 -4.55 16.52
C LYS A 432 25.33 -5.21 17.67
N ALA A 433 24.39 -6.11 17.35
CA ALA A 433 23.58 -6.79 18.36
C ALA A 433 24.38 -7.66 19.34
N GLN A 434 25.61 -8.07 18.97
CA GLN A 434 26.54 -8.80 19.83
C GLN A 434 27.12 -7.94 20.96
N VAL A 435 27.00 -6.61 20.87
CA VAL A 435 27.54 -5.67 21.85
C VAL A 435 26.40 -5.14 22.70
N PRO A 436 26.32 -5.52 24.00
CA PRO A 436 25.32 -4.99 24.91
C PRO A 436 25.45 -3.48 25.07
N PHE A 437 24.32 -2.81 25.28
CA PHE A 437 24.28 -1.39 25.58
C PHE A 437 24.93 -1.13 26.93
N ASP A 438 25.79 -0.12 26.95
CA ASP A 438 26.23 0.51 28.19
C ASP A 438 25.12 1.42 28.75
N PHE A 439 25.33 1.93 29.95
CA PHE A 439 24.32 2.75 30.62
C PHE A 439 23.92 4.01 29.82
N PRO A 440 24.84 4.80 29.21
CA PRO A 440 24.46 5.94 28.38
C PRO A 440 23.55 5.58 27.19
N LEU A 441 23.81 4.46 26.50
CA LEU A 441 22.95 3.99 25.41
C LEU A 441 21.57 3.53 25.93
N LEU A 442 21.55 2.79 27.03
CA LEU A 442 20.32 2.32 27.66
C LEU A 442 19.46 3.47 28.15
N GLU A 443 20.04 4.45 28.84
CA GLU A 443 19.36 5.67 29.29
C GLU A 443 18.72 6.41 28.11
N LEU A 444 19.46 6.55 27.00
CA LEU A 444 18.98 7.22 25.80
C LEU A 444 17.78 6.50 25.18
N ALA A 445 17.86 5.17 25.02
CA ALA A 445 16.78 4.36 24.49
C ALA A 445 15.54 4.39 25.40
N ILE A 446 15.72 4.32 26.72
CA ILE A 446 14.62 4.35 27.68
C ILE A 446 13.92 5.72 27.71
N LYS A 447 14.67 6.81 27.62
CA LYS A 447 14.08 8.16 27.47
C LYS A 447 13.29 8.30 26.18
N LYS A 448 13.81 7.75 25.07
CA LYS A 448 13.09 7.73 23.79
C LYS A 448 11.80 6.90 23.87
N LEU A 449 11.84 5.76 24.55
CA LEU A 449 10.67 4.93 24.82
C LEU A 449 9.62 5.66 25.66
N ALA A 450 10.04 6.35 26.72
CA ALA A 450 9.15 7.16 27.54
C ALA A 450 8.46 8.26 26.72
N LYS A 451 9.17 8.93 25.81
CA LYS A 451 8.58 9.90 24.88
C LYS A 451 7.54 9.27 23.94
N PHE A 452 7.84 8.09 23.41
CA PHE A 452 6.92 7.34 22.56
C PHE A 452 5.63 6.98 23.32
N HIS A 453 5.75 6.32 24.47
CA HIS A 453 4.59 5.95 25.31
C HIS A 453 3.78 7.16 25.79
N ALA A 454 4.44 8.23 26.23
CA ALA A 454 3.74 9.47 26.63
C ALA A 454 2.92 10.03 25.46
N SER A 455 3.47 10.04 24.24
CA SER A 455 2.76 10.53 23.06
C SER A 455 1.49 9.71 22.78
N MET A 456 1.53 8.39 22.98
CA MET A 456 0.38 7.50 22.83
C MET A 456 -0.68 7.70 23.92
N PHE A 457 -0.25 7.90 25.18
CA PHE A 457 -1.19 8.28 26.25
C PHE A 457 -1.87 9.61 25.94
N VAL A 458 -1.11 10.64 25.57
CA VAL A 458 -1.68 11.96 25.19
C VAL A 458 -2.70 11.82 24.06
N PHE A 459 -2.44 10.93 23.09
CA PHE A 459 -3.37 10.67 22.01
C PHE A 459 -4.72 10.13 22.53
N GLU A 460 -4.71 9.09 23.36
CA GLU A 460 -5.94 8.55 23.95
C GLU A 460 -6.67 9.56 24.83
N GLU A 461 -5.94 10.30 25.67
CA GLU A 461 -6.54 11.32 26.55
C GLU A 461 -7.20 12.46 25.75
N LYS A 462 -6.65 12.81 24.58
CA LYS A 462 -7.25 13.82 23.69
C LYS A 462 -8.43 13.26 22.90
N MET A 463 -8.38 11.99 22.51
CA MET A 463 -9.39 11.35 21.68
C MET A 463 -10.58 10.79 22.49
N LEU A 464 -10.40 10.63 23.81
CA LEU A 464 -11.40 10.12 24.76
C LEU A 464 -11.91 8.71 24.43
N PHE A 465 -11.03 7.87 23.85
CA PHE A 465 -11.26 6.45 23.64
C PHE A 465 -9.94 5.68 23.79
N ARG A 466 -10.03 4.38 24.04
CA ARG A 466 -8.87 3.49 24.00
C ARG A 466 -8.55 3.05 22.58
N LEU A 467 -7.28 2.91 22.25
CA LEU A 467 -6.86 2.53 20.90
C LEU A 467 -7.49 1.22 20.41
N ASP A 468 -7.64 0.23 21.30
CA ASP A 468 -8.28 -1.06 20.97
C ASP A 468 -9.80 -0.97 20.71
N GLU A 469 -10.48 0.05 21.22
CA GLU A 469 -11.92 0.25 20.97
C GLU A 469 -12.20 0.71 19.53
N LYS A 470 -11.29 1.49 18.95
CA LYS A 470 -11.47 2.08 17.61
C LYS A 470 -10.61 1.43 16.53
N TYR A 471 -9.43 0.95 16.89
CA TYR A 471 -8.43 0.43 15.96
C TYR A 471 -8.07 -1.03 16.26
N GLY A 472 -8.92 -1.77 16.99
CA GLY A 472 -8.67 -3.15 17.41
C GLY A 472 -8.16 -4.07 16.30
N ASP A 473 -8.74 -3.98 15.10
CA ASP A 473 -8.36 -4.79 13.93
C ASP A 473 -6.88 -4.59 13.52
N TYR A 474 -6.31 -3.40 13.74
CA TYR A 474 -4.90 -3.11 13.46
C TYR A 474 -3.97 -3.46 14.62
N LEU A 475 -4.52 -3.79 15.78
CA LEU A 475 -3.77 -4.00 17.03
C LEU A 475 -3.75 -5.47 17.47
N GLU A 476 -4.42 -6.35 16.72
CA GLU A 476 -4.38 -7.80 16.92
C GLU A 476 -2.94 -8.30 16.96
N ASP A 477 -2.62 -9.19 17.90
CA ASP A 477 -1.26 -9.69 17.97
C ASP A 477 -0.88 -10.55 16.75
N ILE A 478 0.41 -10.73 16.46
CA ILE A 478 0.87 -11.52 15.29
C ILE A 478 1.70 -12.75 15.66
N PHE A 479 2.11 -12.89 16.93
CA PHE A 479 3.12 -13.84 17.38
C PHE A 479 2.68 -14.75 18.55
N PHE A 480 1.97 -14.19 19.51
CA PHE A 480 1.59 -14.78 20.78
C PHE A 480 0.14 -15.28 20.77
N TRP A 481 -0.22 -16.04 19.73
CA TRP A 481 -1.45 -16.84 19.71
C TRP A 481 -1.21 -18.28 20.16
N LYS A 482 -2.14 -18.79 20.96
CA LYS A 482 -2.11 -20.20 21.39
C LYS A 482 -2.48 -21.14 20.23
N GLU A 483 -3.35 -20.71 19.33
CA GLU A 483 -3.77 -21.49 18.17
C GLU A 483 -2.79 -21.34 17.01
N LYS A 484 -2.60 -22.41 16.22
CA LYS A 484 -1.68 -22.44 15.07
C LYS A 484 -2.35 -21.94 13.79
N THR A 485 -3.10 -20.85 13.89
CA THR A 485 -3.85 -20.30 12.76
C THR A 485 -2.99 -19.41 11.87
N HIS A 486 -1.88 -18.88 12.39
CA HIS A 486 -1.01 -17.93 11.68
C HIS A 486 0.47 -18.32 11.79
N ALA A 487 1.26 -18.02 10.75
CA ALA A 487 2.69 -18.34 10.69
C ALA A 487 3.50 -17.79 11.88
N GLY A 488 3.20 -16.57 12.34
CA GLY A 488 3.87 -15.97 13.50
C GLY A 488 3.61 -16.74 14.80
N ALA A 489 2.41 -17.30 14.99
CA ALA A 489 2.09 -18.16 16.13
C ALA A 489 2.90 -19.47 16.10
N VAL A 490 3.05 -20.07 14.92
CA VAL A 490 3.87 -21.27 14.72
C VAL A 490 5.34 -20.99 15.02
N LEU A 491 5.85 -19.83 14.62
CA LEU A 491 7.21 -19.36 14.91
C LEU A 491 7.46 -19.29 16.43
N MET A 492 6.57 -18.65 17.19
CA MET A 492 6.71 -18.54 18.64
C MET A 492 6.52 -19.86 19.36
N GLN A 493 5.58 -20.71 18.93
CA GLN A 493 5.39 -22.04 19.51
C GLN A 493 6.61 -22.94 19.28
N THR A 494 7.26 -22.83 18.13
CA THR A 494 8.52 -23.53 17.85
C THR A 494 9.64 -23.01 18.75
N GLY A 495 9.74 -21.68 18.93
CA GLY A 495 10.63 -21.08 19.92
C GLY A 495 10.38 -21.58 21.35
N LEU A 496 9.13 -21.58 21.80
CA LEU A 496 8.74 -22.01 23.14
C LEU A 496 9.11 -23.48 23.40
N ARG A 497 8.92 -24.36 22.40
CA ARG A 497 9.34 -25.77 22.47
C ARG A 497 10.86 -25.91 22.57
N SER A 498 11.62 -25.03 21.91
CA SER A 498 13.08 -25.10 21.91
C SER A 498 13.72 -24.69 23.24
N ILE A 499 12.98 -24.15 24.21
CA ILE A 499 13.52 -23.78 25.53
C ILE A 499 14.15 -24.98 26.24
N THR A 500 13.55 -26.17 26.16
CA THR A 500 14.15 -27.37 26.75
C THR A 500 15.45 -27.75 26.08
N ASP A 501 15.55 -27.61 24.74
CA ASP A 501 16.81 -27.83 24.02
C ASP A 501 17.86 -26.78 24.39
N ILE A 502 17.48 -25.52 24.62
CA ILE A 502 18.39 -24.47 25.12
C ILE A 502 18.93 -24.85 26.50
N LEU A 503 18.08 -25.32 27.41
CA LEU A 503 18.52 -25.77 28.73
C LEU A 503 19.53 -26.92 28.62
N ASP A 504 19.34 -27.86 27.68
CA ASP A 504 20.24 -28.98 27.43
C ASP A 504 21.65 -28.55 26.98
N LEU A 505 21.81 -27.35 26.42
CA LEU A 505 23.13 -26.81 26.03
C LEU A 505 24.00 -26.40 27.23
N PHE A 506 23.40 -26.16 28.40
CA PHE A 506 24.09 -25.67 29.61
C PHE A 506 23.91 -26.63 30.80
N PRO A 507 24.41 -27.87 30.73
CA PRO A 507 24.26 -28.86 31.79
C PRO A 507 24.84 -28.40 33.13
N GLU A 508 25.84 -27.52 33.13
CA GLU A 508 26.46 -26.95 34.32
C GLU A 508 25.51 -26.08 35.16
N GLU A 509 24.45 -25.52 34.55
CA GLU A 509 23.45 -24.69 35.24
C GLU A 509 22.27 -25.51 35.80
N LYS A 510 22.20 -26.80 35.46
CA LYS A 510 21.12 -27.73 35.84
C LYS A 510 21.32 -28.33 37.23
N SER A 511 21.23 -27.51 38.28
CA SER A 511 21.12 -28.05 39.64
C SER A 511 19.79 -28.78 39.84
N GLU A 512 19.74 -29.76 40.75
CA GLU A 512 18.50 -30.50 41.07
C GLU A 512 17.36 -29.55 41.47
N THR A 513 17.68 -28.48 42.21
CA THR A 513 16.73 -27.44 42.61
C THR A 513 16.21 -26.65 41.42
N ASN A 514 17.09 -26.23 40.50
CA ASN A 514 16.70 -25.47 39.30
C ASN A 514 15.75 -26.28 38.41
N VAL A 515 16.05 -27.57 38.21
CA VAL A 515 15.21 -28.47 37.40
C VAL A 515 13.84 -28.64 38.05
N LYS A 516 13.77 -28.95 39.35
CA LYS A 516 12.49 -29.09 40.08
C LYS A 516 11.64 -27.81 40.04
N ASN A 517 12.25 -26.64 40.23
CA ASN A 517 11.55 -25.37 40.18
C ASN A 517 11.03 -25.07 38.77
N PHE A 518 11.84 -25.33 37.73
CA PHE A 518 11.42 -25.18 36.34
C PHE A 518 10.24 -26.07 36.00
N GLU A 519 10.31 -27.37 36.30
CA GLU A 519 9.23 -28.33 36.03
C GLU A 519 7.91 -27.93 36.71
N LYS A 520 7.98 -27.42 37.95
CA LYS A 520 6.81 -26.94 38.69
C LYS A 520 6.19 -25.68 38.07
N CYS A 521 7.01 -24.75 37.58
CA CYS A 521 6.56 -23.46 37.05
C CYS A 521 6.21 -23.51 35.56
N TRP A 522 6.77 -24.44 34.80
CA TRP A 522 6.69 -24.49 33.33
C TRP A 522 5.25 -24.43 32.78
N PRO A 523 4.26 -25.18 33.30
CA PRO A 523 2.88 -25.07 32.82
C PRO A 523 2.32 -23.65 32.93
N LYS A 524 2.62 -22.95 34.04
CA LYS A 524 2.16 -21.57 34.24
C LYS A 524 2.92 -20.59 33.35
N LEU A 525 4.22 -20.78 33.16
CA LEU A 525 5.03 -19.97 32.25
C LEU A 525 4.53 -20.06 30.81
N GLN A 526 4.17 -21.26 30.34
CA GLN A 526 3.57 -21.45 29.01
C GLN A 526 2.22 -20.74 28.87
N GLU A 527 1.39 -20.72 29.92
CA GLU A 527 0.13 -19.97 29.92
C GLU A 527 0.37 -18.45 29.89
N LEU A 528 1.28 -17.95 30.73
CA LEU A 528 1.61 -16.53 30.83
C LEU A 528 2.19 -16.00 29.52
N PHE A 529 2.96 -16.81 28.80
CA PHE A 529 3.55 -16.44 27.50
C PHE A 529 2.54 -15.91 26.47
N TYR A 530 1.29 -16.40 26.49
CA TYR A 530 0.23 -16.00 25.55
C TYR A 530 -0.81 -15.04 26.14
N THR A 531 -0.86 -14.87 27.46
CA THR A 531 -1.97 -14.19 28.12
C THR A 531 -1.63 -12.77 28.54
N VAL A 532 -0.40 -12.52 29.02
CA VAL A 532 -0.01 -11.21 29.56
C VAL A 532 0.26 -10.16 28.48
N THR A 533 0.39 -10.60 27.23
CA THR A 533 0.67 -9.75 26.07
C THR A 533 -0.59 -9.27 25.34
N LYS A 534 -1.77 -9.66 25.83
CA LYS A 534 -3.09 -9.16 25.42
C LYS A 534 -3.42 -7.85 26.13
N PRO A 535 -4.38 -7.05 25.61
CA PRO A 535 -4.87 -5.88 26.33
C PRO A 535 -5.32 -6.24 27.75
N SER A 536 -4.75 -5.56 28.75
CA SER A 536 -5.08 -5.77 30.15
C SER A 536 -6.38 -5.04 30.52
N SER A 537 -7.23 -5.69 31.30
CA SER A 537 -8.36 -5.04 31.98
C SER A 537 -8.00 -4.47 33.35
N CYS A 538 -6.82 -4.83 33.88
CA CYS A 538 -6.39 -4.44 35.23
C CYS A 538 -5.37 -3.29 35.23
N TYR A 539 -4.57 -3.17 34.17
CA TYR A 539 -3.49 -2.20 34.06
C TYR A 539 -3.70 -1.27 32.86
N ARG A 540 -3.20 -0.04 32.95
CA ARG A 540 -3.17 0.89 31.82
C ARG A 540 -2.37 0.29 30.67
N ASN A 541 -3.01 0.18 29.50
CA ASN A 541 -2.35 -0.23 28.27
C ASN A 541 -1.85 0.98 27.50
N VAL A 542 -0.86 0.74 26.65
CA VAL A 542 -0.35 1.69 25.66
C VAL A 542 -0.07 0.94 24.37
N LEU A 543 0.00 1.65 23.25
CA LEU A 543 0.56 1.10 22.03
C LEU A 543 2.08 0.95 22.22
N ASN A 544 2.51 -0.30 22.36
CA ASN A 544 3.91 -0.69 22.37
C ASN A 544 4.38 -0.89 20.92
N HIS A 545 5.63 -0.57 20.64
CA HIS A 545 6.36 -0.97 19.43
C HIS A 545 6.42 -2.50 19.30
N GLY A 546 6.62 -3.22 20.40
CA GLY A 546 6.49 -4.68 20.47
C GLY A 546 7.70 -5.50 19.99
N ASP A 547 8.74 -4.84 19.45
CA ASP A 547 9.94 -5.51 18.91
C ASP A 547 11.20 -4.62 19.05
N LEU A 548 11.43 -4.09 20.25
CA LEU A 548 12.57 -3.21 20.53
C LEU A 548 13.82 -4.01 20.94
N TRP A 549 14.61 -4.39 19.95
CA TRP A 549 15.96 -4.95 20.08
C TRP A 549 16.97 -4.08 19.32
N THR A 550 18.27 -4.38 19.45
CA THR A 550 19.37 -3.53 18.96
C THR A 550 19.23 -3.09 17.49
N ASN A 551 18.74 -3.96 16.61
CA ASN A 551 18.64 -3.62 15.17
C ASN A 551 17.52 -2.61 14.86
N ASN A 552 16.49 -2.53 15.70
CA ASN A 552 15.37 -1.61 15.55
C ASN A 552 15.61 -0.27 16.26
N ILE A 553 16.83 -0.05 16.78
CA ILE A 553 17.24 1.20 17.43
C ILE A 553 18.45 1.78 16.67
N MET A 554 18.22 2.86 15.93
CA MET A 554 19.29 3.59 15.24
C MET A 554 19.80 4.73 16.11
N VAL A 555 21.13 4.84 16.29
CA VAL A 555 21.75 5.78 17.24
C VAL A 555 22.62 6.79 16.52
N ARG A 556 22.53 8.05 16.94
CA ARG A 556 23.35 9.18 16.49
C ARG A 556 24.38 9.54 17.55
N PHE A 557 25.58 9.86 17.08
CA PHE A 557 26.75 10.11 17.93
C PHE A 557 27.34 11.50 17.67
N ASP A 558 27.87 12.11 18.72
CA ASP A 558 28.85 13.20 18.64
C ASP A 558 30.21 12.64 19.08
N GLY A 559 31.10 12.40 18.12
CA GLY A 559 32.29 11.58 18.32
C GLY A 559 31.92 10.16 18.76
N THR A 560 32.26 9.80 20.00
CA THR A 560 31.93 8.49 20.60
C THR A 560 30.71 8.55 21.52
N LYS A 561 30.20 9.74 21.84
CA LYS A 561 29.09 9.92 22.77
C LYS A 561 27.75 9.72 22.05
N PRO A 562 26.88 8.80 22.51
CA PRO A 562 25.52 8.71 21.97
C PRO A 562 24.72 9.95 22.40
N ILE A 563 24.05 10.59 21.46
CA ILE A 563 23.32 11.86 21.71
C ILE A 563 21.84 11.79 21.34
N ASP A 564 21.44 10.84 20.50
CA ASP A 564 20.05 10.66 20.08
C ASP A 564 19.82 9.26 19.51
N CYS A 565 18.58 8.78 19.51
CA CYS A 565 18.19 7.54 18.86
C CYS A 565 16.79 7.64 18.24
N GLN A 566 16.51 6.80 17.25
CA GLN A 566 15.18 6.61 16.69
C GLN A 566 14.85 5.12 16.65
N PHE A 567 13.56 4.80 16.82
CA PHE A 567 13.06 3.46 16.63
C PHE A 567 12.51 3.31 15.21
N ILE A 568 12.76 2.15 14.61
CA ILE A 568 12.33 1.78 13.26
C ILE A 568 11.61 0.43 13.31
N ASP A 569 10.85 0.12 12.26
CA ASP A 569 10.17 -1.16 12.07
C ASP A 569 9.01 -1.43 13.07
N TYR A 570 7.90 -0.71 12.87
CA TYR A 570 6.72 -0.77 13.74
C TYR A 570 5.74 -1.91 13.37
N GLN A 571 6.23 -2.97 12.70
CA GLN A 571 5.37 -4.06 12.21
C GLN A 571 4.80 -4.96 13.33
N CYS A 572 5.41 -4.92 14.52
CA CYS A 572 5.09 -5.77 15.66
C CYS A 572 4.26 -5.05 16.72
N THR A 573 3.67 -3.89 16.42
CA THR A 573 2.97 -3.08 17.41
C THR A 573 1.85 -3.86 18.09
N ARG A 574 1.70 -3.61 19.40
CA ARG A 574 0.79 -4.33 20.29
C ARG A 574 0.23 -3.42 21.36
N TYR A 575 -1.03 -3.60 21.69
CA TYR A 575 -1.71 -2.83 22.72
C TYR A 575 -1.79 -3.64 24.03
N CYS A 576 -0.88 -3.35 24.96
CA CYS A 576 -0.74 -4.04 26.24
C CYS A 576 -0.05 -3.11 27.26
N PRO A 577 0.19 -3.53 28.53
CA PRO A 577 0.86 -2.68 29.51
C PRO A 577 2.24 -2.17 29.05
N PRO A 578 2.65 -0.93 29.40
CA PRO A 578 3.90 -0.30 28.94
C PRO A 578 5.17 -1.02 29.38
N ALA A 579 5.08 -1.90 30.39
CA ALA A 579 6.19 -2.73 30.82
C ALA A 579 6.69 -3.68 29.73
N HIS A 580 5.90 -4.01 28.70
CA HIS A 580 6.34 -4.86 27.61
C HIS A 580 7.55 -4.27 26.90
N ASP A 581 7.43 -3.10 26.27
CA ASP A 581 8.57 -2.49 25.58
C ASP A 581 9.70 -2.07 26.52
N TYR A 582 9.36 -1.64 27.75
CA TYR A 582 10.36 -1.32 28.75
C TYR A 582 11.25 -2.54 29.02
N LEU A 583 10.64 -3.70 29.27
CA LEU A 583 11.38 -4.93 29.49
C LEU A 583 12.02 -5.46 28.21
N SER A 584 11.45 -5.24 27.02
CA SER A 584 12.10 -5.57 25.75
C SER A 584 13.42 -4.82 25.58
N VAL A 585 13.43 -3.50 25.74
CA VAL A 585 14.67 -2.70 25.65
C VAL A 585 15.69 -3.20 26.68
N VAL A 586 15.28 -3.35 27.94
CA VAL A 586 16.18 -3.81 29.01
C VAL A 586 16.71 -5.22 28.69
N HIS A 587 15.86 -6.20 28.44
CA HIS A 587 16.26 -7.60 28.27
C HIS A 587 16.82 -7.96 26.90
N LEU A 588 16.60 -7.20 25.83
CA LEU A 588 17.11 -7.55 24.50
C LEU A 588 18.38 -6.77 24.13
N THR A 589 18.66 -5.64 24.80
CA THR A 589 19.81 -4.79 24.43
C THR A 589 20.96 -4.82 25.42
N THR A 590 20.80 -5.34 26.64
CA THR A 590 21.83 -5.25 27.70
C THR A 590 22.18 -6.62 28.32
N ASP A 591 23.39 -6.76 28.86
CA ASP A 591 23.81 -7.96 29.60
C ASP A 591 23.21 -8.04 31.01
N LYS A 592 23.25 -9.21 31.64
CA LYS A 592 22.63 -9.43 32.96
C LYS A 592 23.28 -8.57 34.05
N ALA A 593 24.58 -8.27 33.96
CA ALA A 593 25.30 -7.50 34.97
C ALA A 593 24.89 -6.02 34.96
N ASN A 594 24.84 -5.40 33.78
CA ASN A 594 24.41 -4.01 33.60
C ASN A 594 22.94 -3.83 33.98
N ARG A 595 22.06 -4.77 33.60
CA ARG A 595 20.63 -4.74 34.01
C ARG A 595 20.47 -4.67 35.51
N ARG A 596 21.10 -5.59 36.25
CA ARG A 596 20.99 -5.66 37.71
C ARG A 596 21.58 -4.43 38.39
N LYS A 597 22.70 -3.93 37.88
CA LYS A 597 23.39 -2.76 38.44
C LYS A 597 22.54 -1.49 38.34
N HIS A 598 21.78 -1.34 37.26
CA HIS A 598 21.08 -0.09 36.92
C HIS A 598 19.54 -0.22 36.93
N GLU A 599 18.98 -1.32 37.46
CA GLU A 599 17.54 -1.62 37.40
C GLU A 599 16.66 -0.49 37.97
N GLU A 600 16.95 -0.04 39.20
CA GLU A 600 16.17 1.00 39.86
C GLU A 600 16.34 2.37 39.16
N GLU A 601 17.56 2.66 38.72
CA GLU A 601 17.91 3.90 38.05
C GLU A 601 17.17 4.04 36.71
N ILE A 602 17.19 2.99 35.89
CA ILE A 602 16.50 2.96 34.59
C ILE A 602 14.97 3.04 34.75
N ARG A 603 14.41 2.36 35.75
CA ARG A 603 12.99 2.44 36.08
C ARG A 603 12.58 3.88 36.44
N SER A 604 13.39 4.55 37.25
CA SER A 604 13.19 5.96 37.63
C SER A 604 13.32 6.90 36.44
N ILE A 605 14.32 6.68 35.57
CA ILE A 605 14.54 7.46 34.35
C ILE A 605 13.33 7.36 33.41
N TYR A 606 12.83 6.16 33.15
CA TYR A 606 11.65 5.94 32.31
C TYR A 606 10.46 6.75 32.84
N TYR A 607 10.12 6.58 34.12
CA TYR A 607 8.94 7.21 34.71
C TYR A 607 9.06 8.74 34.78
N THR A 608 10.26 9.23 35.10
CA THR A 608 10.54 10.67 35.16
C THR A 608 10.41 11.31 33.78
N GLU A 609 10.97 10.69 32.74
CA GLU A 609 10.88 11.23 31.38
C GLU A 609 9.45 11.14 30.84
N LEU A 610 8.72 10.05 31.13
CA LEU A 610 7.31 9.91 30.80
C LEU A 610 6.49 11.06 31.41
N GLY A 611 6.75 11.37 32.69
CA GLY A 611 6.10 12.46 33.41
C GLY A 611 6.36 13.83 32.80
N LYS A 612 7.61 14.15 32.44
CA LYS A 612 7.96 15.43 31.79
C LYS A 612 7.20 15.63 30.48
N VAL A 613 7.11 14.58 29.65
CA VAL A 613 6.44 14.67 28.35
C VAL A 613 4.93 14.84 28.56
N LEU A 614 4.32 14.06 29.45
CA LEU A 614 2.89 14.22 29.78
C LEU A 614 2.57 15.62 30.33
N GLU A 615 3.42 16.15 31.21
CA GLU A 615 3.27 17.48 31.78
C GLU A 615 3.32 18.58 30.71
N ALA A 616 4.17 18.43 29.69
CA ALA A 616 4.21 19.35 28.55
C ALA A 616 2.89 19.41 27.75
N TYR A 617 2.05 18.38 27.85
CA TYR A 617 0.69 18.34 27.30
C TYR A 617 -0.41 18.59 28.34
N ASN A 618 -0.05 19.04 29.55
CA ASN A 618 -0.94 19.30 30.70
C ASN A 618 -1.59 18.05 31.31
N TYR A 619 -0.93 16.89 31.23
CA TYR A 619 -1.37 15.66 31.89
C TYR A 619 -0.47 15.31 33.08
N ASP A 620 -1.07 14.80 34.15
CA ASP A 620 -0.36 14.35 35.36
C ASP A 620 -0.11 12.84 35.28
N VAL A 621 1.16 12.44 35.19
CA VAL A 621 1.55 11.02 35.12
C VAL A 621 0.99 10.19 36.26
N ARG A 622 0.82 10.76 37.46
CA ARG A 622 0.30 10.04 38.63
C ARG A 622 -1.16 9.64 38.47
N LYS A 623 -1.88 10.28 37.56
CA LYS A 623 -3.27 9.93 37.20
C LYS A 623 -3.33 8.99 36.01
N ILE A 624 -2.42 9.13 35.06
CA ILE A 624 -2.38 8.33 33.83
C ILE A 624 -1.80 6.94 34.08
N LEU A 625 -0.67 6.88 34.79
CA LEU A 625 0.06 5.67 35.13
C LEU A 625 0.77 5.91 36.48
N PRO A 626 0.16 5.59 37.62
CA PRO A 626 0.82 5.64 38.92
C PRO A 626 2.12 4.83 38.91
N PHE A 627 3.17 5.31 39.60
CA PHE A 627 4.48 4.63 39.63
C PHE A 627 4.39 3.20 40.15
N GLU A 628 3.58 2.98 41.19
CA GLU A 628 3.35 1.65 41.76
C GLU A 628 2.65 0.73 40.76
N GLU A 629 1.66 1.24 40.02
CA GLU A 629 1.01 0.47 38.96
C GLU A 629 2.03 0.08 37.87
N PHE A 630 2.88 1.01 37.43
CA PHE A 630 3.95 0.70 36.49
C PHE A 630 4.87 -0.42 37.01
N CYS A 631 5.28 -0.36 38.28
CA CYS A 631 6.09 -1.43 38.89
C CYS A 631 5.35 -2.78 38.88
N GLN A 632 4.06 -2.80 39.19
CA GLN A 632 3.25 -4.01 39.12
C GLN A 632 3.15 -4.57 37.70
N THR A 633 3.09 -3.70 36.68
CA THR A 633 3.11 -4.14 35.28
C THR A 633 4.43 -4.81 34.90
N ILE A 634 5.56 -4.38 35.48
CA ILE A 634 6.86 -5.03 35.28
C ILE A 634 6.80 -6.48 35.76
N ASP A 635 6.34 -6.72 36.99
CA ASP A 635 6.24 -8.08 37.53
C ASP A 635 5.22 -8.93 36.76
N TYR A 636 4.12 -8.32 36.30
CA TYR A 636 3.11 -8.99 35.50
C TYR A 636 3.64 -9.47 34.14
N ILE A 637 4.47 -8.68 33.45
CA ILE A 637 5.00 -8.99 32.11
C ILE A 637 6.28 -9.83 32.16
N LYS A 638 7.09 -9.69 33.22
CA LYS A 638 8.41 -10.32 33.36
C LYS A 638 8.46 -11.81 33.01
N PRO A 639 7.49 -12.67 33.42
CA PRO A 639 7.53 -14.07 33.05
C PRO A 639 7.52 -14.32 31.54
N GLN A 640 6.70 -13.57 30.80
CA GLN A 640 6.66 -13.69 29.35
C GLN A 640 7.93 -13.11 28.71
N MET A 641 8.44 -11.98 29.20
CA MET A 641 9.63 -11.36 28.62
C MET A 641 10.89 -12.23 28.77
N VAL A 642 11.05 -12.94 29.89
CA VAL A 642 12.16 -13.89 30.06
C VAL A 642 12.13 -14.98 28.99
N LEU A 643 10.96 -15.54 28.69
CA LEU A 643 10.80 -16.54 27.64
C LEU A 643 11.01 -15.95 26.24
N GLN A 644 10.45 -14.77 25.96
CA GLN A 644 10.64 -14.07 24.69
C GLN A 644 12.12 -13.77 24.45
N THR A 645 12.83 -13.28 25.47
CA THR A 645 14.26 -12.99 25.39
C THR A 645 15.08 -14.22 25.05
N MET A 646 14.76 -15.38 25.64
CA MET A 646 15.39 -16.66 25.27
C MET A 646 15.15 -17.01 23.80
N ILE A 647 13.90 -16.91 23.33
CA ILE A 647 13.50 -17.25 21.96
C ILE A 647 14.15 -16.31 20.94
N TYR A 648 14.18 -15.01 21.24
CA TYR A 648 14.71 -13.98 20.36
C TYR A 648 16.24 -14.03 20.31
N SER A 649 16.89 -14.29 21.45
CA SER A 649 18.35 -14.48 21.52
C SER A 649 18.85 -15.65 20.68
N CYS A 650 17.99 -16.56 20.22
CA CYS A 650 18.39 -17.56 19.24
C CYS A 650 18.83 -16.93 17.90
N PHE A 651 18.26 -15.78 17.51
CA PHE A 651 18.54 -15.15 16.22
C PHE A 651 19.12 -13.75 16.34
N CYS A 652 18.61 -12.94 17.27
CA CYS A 652 18.92 -11.51 17.37
C CYS A 652 20.39 -11.21 17.67
N ILE A 653 21.14 -12.15 18.25
CA ILE A 653 22.56 -11.97 18.59
C ILE A 653 23.51 -12.57 17.56
N SER A 654 22.99 -13.32 16.60
CA SER A 654 23.78 -13.94 15.53
C SER A 654 24.15 -12.88 14.48
N THR A 655 25.34 -12.96 13.88
CA THR A 655 25.69 -12.05 12.78
C THR A 655 24.90 -12.41 11.52
N PRO A 656 24.73 -11.48 10.56
CA PRO A 656 24.11 -11.80 9.27
C PRO A 656 24.81 -12.97 8.56
N GLU A 657 26.13 -13.09 8.66
CA GLU A 657 26.90 -14.20 8.08
C GLU A 657 26.61 -15.52 8.79
N GLU A 658 26.50 -15.53 10.11
CA GLU A 658 26.15 -16.73 10.89
C GLU A 658 24.75 -17.22 10.52
N ILE A 659 23.77 -16.32 10.47
CA ILE A 659 22.39 -16.61 10.06
C ILE A 659 22.38 -17.13 8.61
N ALA A 660 23.03 -16.43 7.69
CA ALA A 660 23.09 -16.82 6.28
C ALA A 660 23.78 -18.18 6.07
N SER A 661 24.79 -18.51 6.88
CA SER A 661 25.51 -19.79 6.78
C SER A 661 24.63 -21.01 7.10
N PHE A 662 23.57 -20.82 7.90
CA PHE A 662 22.67 -21.89 8.30
C PHE A 662 21.37 -21.90 7.47
N LEU A 663 20.86 -20.72 7.13
CA LEU A 663 19.64 -20.53 6.35
C LEU A 663 19.91 -20.52 4.84
N THR A 664 20.91 -21.28 4.39
CA THR A 664 21.38 -21.29 2.99
C THR A 664 20.35 -21.84 1.99
N ASN A 665 19.36 -22.59 2.46
CA ASN A 665 18.25 -23.06 1.64
C ASN A 665 16.90 -22.96 2.35
N GLU A 666 15.84 -23.05 1.57
CA GLU A 666 14.46 -22.87 2.02
C GLU A 666 13.99 -23.97 2.99
N GLU A 667 14.49 -25.21 2.82
CA GLU A 667 14.11 -26.34 3.66
C GLU A 667 14.67 -26.19 5.08
N THR A 668 15.97 -25.88 5.22
CA THR A 668 16.60 -25.65 6.53
C THR A 668 15.99 -24.44 7.22
N SER A 669 15.67 -23.39 6.45
CA SER A 669 15.00 -22.20 6.97
C SER A 669 13.60 -22.50 7.49
N THR A 670 12.79 -23.20 6.70
CA THR A 670 11.43 -23.59 7.06
C THR A 670 11.43 -24.49 8.30
N ARG A 671 12.34 -25.48 8.35
CA ARG A 671 12.52 -26.34 9.53
C ARG A 671 12.83 -25.51 10.78
N THR A 672 13.83 -24.63 10.70
CA THR A 672 14.29 -23.81 11.83
C THR A 672 13.21 -22.86 12.33
N PHE A 673 12.49 -22.19 11.44
CA PHE A 673 11.48 -21.22 11.86
C PHE A 673 10.20 -21.90 12.35
N PHE A 674 9.72 -22.94 11.67
CA PHE A 674 8.35 -23.43 11.83
C PHE A 674 8.21 -24.85 12.37
N HIS A 675 9.30 -25.62 12.49
CA HIS A 675 9.25 -27.02 12.93
C HIS A 675 10.11 -27.33 14.16
N ASP A 676 11.41 -27.13 14.06
CA ASP A 676 12.43 -27.56 15.04
C ASP A 676 13.73 -26.75 14.88
N ARG A 677 14.33 -26.29 15.99
CA ARG A 677 15.54 -25.44 16.05
C ARG A 677 16.76 -26.14 16.60
N LYS A 678 16.66 -27.41 16.98
CA LYS A 678 17.72 -28.11 17.73
C LYS A 678 19.08 -28.09 17.03
N ASP A 679 19.10 -28.41 15.74
CA ASP A 679 20.34 -28.48 14.95
C ASP A 679 21.00 -27.10 14.84
N TYR A 680 20.19 -26.06 14.61
CA TYR A 680 20.63 -24.66 14.58
C TYR A 680 21.26 -24.23 15.90
N LEU A 681 20.56 -24.49 17.02
CA LEU A 681 21.02 -24.14 18.35
C LEU A 681 22.37 -24.82 18.67
N ALA A 682 22.50 -26.11 18.35
CA ALA A 682 23.73 -26.86 18.59
C ALA A 682 24.91 -26.35 17.74
N GLU A 683 24.66 -25.90 16.52
CA GLU A 683 25.69 -25.33 15.65
C GLU A 683 26.12 -23.94 16.11
N MET A 684 25.17 -23.05 16.39
CA MET A 684 25.45 -21.70 16.89
C MET A 684 26.17 -21.74 18.24
N TYR A 685 25.77 -22.66 19.12
CA TYR A 685 26.43 -22.89 20.40
C TYR A 685 27.92 -23.24 20.22
N LYS A 686 28.30 -23.96 19.16
CA LYS A 686 29.72 -24.29 18.89
C LYS A 686 30.47 -23.10 18.30
N LYS A 687 29.85 -22.37 17.38
CA LYS A 687 30.51 -21.34 16.57
C LYS A 687 30.65 -19.97 17.26
N SER A 688 29.61 -19.53 17.97
CA SER A 688 29.51 -18.13 18.42
C SER A 688 29.65 -17.99 19.94
N GLU A 689 30.69 -17.28 20.37
CA GLU A 689 30.93 -17.02 21.80
C GLU A 689 29.88 -16.08 22.39
N SER A 690 29.57 -15.00 21.68
CA SER A 690 28.52 -14.05 22.09
C SER A 690 27.16 -14.74 22.27
N PHE A 691 26.86 -15.69 21.38
CA PHE A 691 25.67 -16.54 21.46
C PHE A 691 25.64 -17.38 22.74
N ARG A 692 26.73 -18.09 23.05
CA ARG A 692 26.85 -18.89 24.27
C ARG A 692 26.67 -18.06 25.53
N ILE A 693 27.39 -16.94 25.63
CA ILE A 693 27.35 -16.05 26.80
C ILE A 693 25.92 -15.57 27.02
N ARG A 694 25.28 -15.06 25.96
CA ARG A 694 23.95 -14.49 26.09
C ARG A 694 22.88 -15.53 26.41
N LEU A 695 22.89 -16.68 25.74
CA LEU A 695 21.91 -17.73 26.06
C LEU A 695 22.09 -18.26 27.48
N ARG A 696 23.34 -18.38 27.97
CA ARG A 696 23.60 -18.75 29.37
C ARG A 696 22.96 -17.76 30.34
N GLU A 697 23.09 -16.46 30.10
CA GLU A 697 22.42 -15.45 30.92
C GLU A 697 20.90 -15.60 30.92
N CYS A 698 20.30 -15.92 29.77
CA CYS A 698 18.87 -16.13 29.67
C CYS A 698 18.41 -17.39 30.44
N VAL A 699 19.21 -18.47 30.41
CA VAL A 699 18.98 -19.67 31.25
C VAL A 699 19.01 -19.32 32.73
N LEU A 700 19.99 -18.51 33.16
CA LEU A 700 20.09 -18.04 34.54
C LEU A 700 18.90 -17.15 34.95
N ASP A 701 18.45 -16.25 34.06
CA ASP A 701 17.26 -15.43 34.28
C ASP A 701 15.99 -16.31 34.43
N LEU A 702 15.85 -17.37 33.64
CA LEU A 702 14.74 -18.32 33.74
C LEU A 702 14.75 -19.07 35.08
N TYR A 703 15.90 -19.60 35.50
CA TYR A 703 15.99 -20.31 36.79
C TYR A 703 15.75 -19.40 38.00
N GLU A 704 16.21 -18.16 37.95
CA GLU A 704 15.92 -17.14 38.97
C GLU A 704 14.42 -16.84 39.05
N LEU A 705 13.78 -16.63 37.89
CA LEU A 705 12.33 -16.45 37.80
C LEU A 705 11.59 -17.64 38.40
N CYS A 706 11.91 -18.87 37.96
CA CYS A 706 11.28 -20.08 38.48
C CYS A 706 11.43 -20.19 40.00
N SER A 707 12.59 -19.84 40.54
CA SER A 707 12.83 -19.88 41.99
C SER A 707 11.99 -18.85 42.76
N SER A 708 11.76 -17.67 42.19
CA SER A 708 10.90 -16.64 42.79
C SER A 708 9.40 -16.98 42.76
N MET A 709 8.97 -17.81 41.80
CA MET A 709 7.57 -18.22 41.62
C MET A 709 7.17 -19.42 42.50
N VAL A 710 8.14 -20.16 43.04
CA VAL A 710 7.88 -21.27 43.96
C VAL A 710 7.81 -20.73 45.39
N PRO A 711 6.70 -20.94 46.13
CA PRO A 711 6.63 -20.56 47.54
C PRO A 711 7.76 -21.25 48.32
N LEU A 712 8.44 -20.51 49.20
CA LEU A 712 9.36 -21.09 50.17
C LEU A 712 8.54 -22.05 51.08
N ASN A 713 8.88 -23.34 51.02
CA ASN A 713 8.25 -24.38 51.85
C ASN A 713 8.53 -24.19 53.34
#